data_AF-A0A365XYG8-F1
#
_entry.id   AF-A0A365XYG8-F1
#
_cell.length_a   1.000
_cell.length_b   1.000
_cell.length_c   1.000
_cell.angle_alpha   90.00
_cell.angle_beta   90.00
_cell.angle_gamma   90.00
#
_symmetry.space_group_name_H-M   'P 1'
#
loop_
_entity.id
_entity.type
_entity.pdbx_description
1 polymer ?
#
loop_
_entity_poly.entity_id
_entity_poly.type
_entity_poly.pdbx_seq_one_letter_code
_entity_poly.pdbx_strand_id
1 'polypeptide(L)'
;MNITHLMRENWLRKLITLVFFAGMLHTSPPAKASSQGEMKVTLSFKDAPISKVFKGIEKQTGLVFLYNTNQVQDYRVSIYVKKALLNDVLKDILSIKGITWEFRTKTIVLKPEKPAASVGAAPADSAGNAVSGVVRDQNGVPLPGAFIIVKSTQKGAVTNEKGKFTIANVPRGALLQISYTGFTPKIVNATADPIQVRLEVADNRLDETVVMAYGTTSRRLNTGNIGKVTAEEISRQPVSNPLAALEGKVPGVLVTQSSGAPGASVKVQVRGQNSLINGSEPLYIIDGIPFAPNNDNINNLNSMLVQKDGGLSPFSMINPADIESIEVLKDADATAIYGSRGANGVVLITTKKARVGKTTLNANINTGISTVARMLNMMNTPQYLAMRREAYKNDGLTPSASPSSPAFAPDLMIWDTTRYTDVQKLIYGGTAKVLNAGLTLSGGDEQTQFSIGGNFHRETTVLPTDAADNNSSIKLYLHHTNPNRKLNLAFTSLATFDNNKLIPASAINIQLPPNIPELYDSTGHLNWMKGGVTFQNPMAPFLQKYNAITNNFLNNMTVDYKIAEGLIFRTSAGFNIMNIKEQQIKPIASFDPSTNPTGSSVYSNSNFKSWIIEPQIEYTHSLLKGKLDVLLGSTWQTNQRDNVYFSLNGYTTDNLINSIGAAPNVSGKSSDESRYRYEALFMRINYAYANKYILNLTGRRDGSSRFGPDKRFSNFGAAGLAWIFTNEAFFSHYINFLSYGKIRGSYGITGNDQIIDYGYLSTWSSTLAYQGGVSVYPDNPFNPGFSWEKNKKMEVSMDLGLWHDRILLSTAFFKNNSSNQLVSYRLPSQTGFSSITKNLPALIVNKGWEFELTLKVINTKQLRWNIQSNLTVPSNTLVSFPSLETSPYASTYQIGKSINMINQLKYTGVDPKTGLYTFEDLNKDNIIDYKDYQYIGRTNPDYYGSIGSELVYRRFQLNIMFSFRKQLGRNTQASIYSYNYYPGLMYNQPTAVFDRWRESGENATYEKFTATIGSDAYKQGSLFATSSGMYSDASFIRLKNVSLSYTFPDNYLKAVKLKGGKVFIQGQNLFTITKFLGDPETQNLFGIPPLKTIAGGLQITL
;
A
#
# COMPACT_ATOMS: atom_id res chain seq x y z
N MET A 1 23.91 27.85 22.10
CA MET A 1 22.72 27.00 22.31
C MET A 1 22.96 25.64 21.64
N ASN A 2 23.85 24.78 22.20
CA ASN A 2 24.36 23.61 21.45
C ASN A 2 25.07 22.53 22.29
N ILE A 3 24.44 22.02 23.36
CA ILE A 3 25.01 20.86 24.13
C ILE A 3 23.96 19.77 24.41
N THR A 4 22.68 20.10 24.45
CA THR A 4 21.59 19.15 24.71
C THR A 4 21.23 18.23 23.53
N HIS A 5 21.54 18.62 22.28
CA HIS A 5 21.20 17.83 21.09
C HIS A 5 22.18 16.66 20.86
N LEU A 6 23.47 16.84 21.18
CA LEU A 6 24.51 15.81 21.07
C LEU A 6 24.42 14.74 22.17
N MET A 7 23.87 15.07 23.34
CA MET A 7 23.70 14.10 24.43
C MET A 7 22.56 13.10 24.19
N ARG A 8 21.53 13.46 23.41
CA ARG A 8 20.39 12.57 23.09
C ARG A 8 20.74 11.49 22.05
N GLU A 9 21.54 11.82 21.04
CA GLU A 9 21.95 10.84 20.02
C GLU A 9 22.90 9.76 20.56
N ASN A 10 23.76 10.12 21.52
CA ASN A 10 24.69 9.18 22.15
C ASN A 10 23.99 8.15 23.05
N TRP A 11 22.86 8.49 23.67
CA TRP A 11 22.08 7.53 24.47
C TRP A 11 21.36 6.50 23.59
N LEU A 12 20.79 6.93 22.47
CA LEU A 12 20.11 6.02 21.53
C LEU A 12 21.09 5.07 20.84
N ARG A 13 22.27 5.58 20.42
CA ARG A 13 23.35 4.73 19.88
C ARG A 13 23.85 3.74 20.92
N LYS A 14 24.08 4.16 22.17
CA LYS A 14 24.49 3.26 23.26
C LYS A 14 23.42 2.19 23.56
N LEU A 15 22.14 2.53 23.50
CA LEU A 15 21.05 1.58 23.73
C LEU A 15 20.93 0.56 22.58
N ILE A 16 21.08 1.00 21.32
CA ILE A 16 21.11 0.12 20.14
C ILE A 16 22.34 -0.80 20.18
N THR A 17 23.52 -0.27 20.54
CA THR A 17 24.73 -1.09 20.70
C THR A 17 24.59 -2.09 21.86
N LEU A 18 23.94 -1.71 22.97
CA LEU A 18 23.70 -2.60 24.12
C LEU A 18 22.70 -3.71 23.78
N VAL A 19 21.65 -3.41 23.01
CA VAL A 19 20.69 -4.40 22.51
C VAL A 19 21.33 -5.33 21.47
N PHE A 20 22.20 -4.81 20.60
CA PHE A 20 23.00 -5.64 19.67
C PHE A 20 24.02 -6.53 20.40
N PHE A 21 24.71 -6.02 21.42
CA PHE A 21 25.66 -6.80 22.23
C PHE A 21 24.96 -7.84 23.11
N ALA A 22 23.80 -7.51 23.69
CA ALA A 22 23.00 -8.46 24.46
C ALA A 22 22.39 -9.55 23.55
N GLY A 23 22.05 -9.23 22.30
CA GLY A 23 21.60 -10.19 21.30
C GLY A 23 22.71 -11.12 20.79
N MET A 24 23.97 -10.69 20.78
CA MET A 24 25.12 -11.48 20.32
C MET A 24 25.74 -12.37 21.41
N LEU A 25 25.43 -12.16 22.70
CA LEU A 25 26.05 -12.90 23.82
C LEU A 25 25.33 -14.21 24.21
N HIS A 26 24.32 -14.67 23.45
CA HIS A 26 23.59 -15.91 23.75
C HIS A 26 23.49 -16.91 22.58
N THR A 27 24.60 -17.09 21.86
CA THR A 27 24.77 -18.28 21.01
C THR A 27 25.93 -19.14 21.52
N SER A 28 25.70 -19.85 22.62
CA SER A 28 26.53 -21.00 22.97
C SER A 28 26.18 -22.16 22.02
N PRO A 29 27.14 -22.77 21.31
CA PRO A 29 26.85 -23.96 20.51
C PRO A 29 26.35 -25.10 21.43
N PRO A 30 25.40 -25.93 21.00
CA PRO A 30 24.99 -27.09 21.77
C PRO A 30 26.16 -28.08 21.87
N ALA A 31 26.72 -28.22 23.06
CA ALA A 31 27.66 -29.29 23.38
C ALA A 31 26.96 -30.64 23.18
N LYS A 32 27.54 -31.51 22.35
CA LYS A 32 27.08 -32.88 22.11
C LYS A 32 26.99 -33.63 23.45
N ALA A 33 25.82 -34.19 23.75
CA ALA A 33 25.47 -34.81 25.03
C ALA A 33 26.07 -36.22 25.28
N SER A 34 27.19 -36.59 24.64
CA SER A 34 27.71 -37.96 24.65
C SER A 34 29.05 -38.18 25.38
N SER A 35 29.63 -37.20 26.07
CA SER A 35 30.93 -37.36 26.78
C SER A 35 30.88 -37.15 28.30
N GLN A 36 29.71 -36.92 28.90
CA GLN A 36 29.61 -36.56 30.33
C GLN A 36 29.80 -37.75 31.29
N GLY A 37 29.40 -38.96 30.87
CA GLY A 37 29.59 -40.17 31.67
C GLY A 37 31.05 -40.62 31.81
N GLU A 38 31.94 -40.14 30.92
CA GLU A 38 33.35 -40.54 30.88
C GLU A 38 34.27 -39.68 31.76
N MET A 39 33.72 -38.68 32.46
CA MET A 39 34.48 -37.84 33.40
C MET A 39 35.03 -38.67 34.56
N LYS A 40 36.29 -38.44 34.96
CA LYS A 40 36.91 -39.18 36.08
C LYS A 40 36.74 -38.41 37.39
N VAL A 41 36.24 -39.07 38.43
CA VAL A 41 36.05 -38.51 39.78
C VAL A 41 36.88 -39.27 40.82
N THR A 42 37.29 -38.56 41.87
CA THR A 42 37.96 -39.14 43.04
C THR A 42 37.14 -38.81 44.28
N LEU A 43 36.56 -39.81 44.92
CA LEU A 43 35.66 -39.64 46.07
C LEU A 43 36.18 -40.48 47.24
N SER A 44 36.13 -39.91 48.44
CA SER A 44 36.46 -40.59 49.70
C SER A 44 35.43 -40.17 50.74
N PHE A 45 34.37 -40.96 50.85
CA PHE A 45 33.29 -40.76 51.81
C PHE A 45 33.05 -42.07 52.57
N LYS A 46 32.97 -41.99 53.90
CA LYS A 46 32.59 -43.10 54.76
C LYS A 46 31.28 -42.74 55.45
N ASP A 47 30.28 -43.58 55.28
CA ASP A 47 28.92 -43.42 55.80
C ASP A 47 28.39 -41.98 55.66
N ALA A 48 28.38 -41.45 54.43
CA ALA A 48 27.90 -40.09 54.16
C ALA A 48 26.51 -40.10 53.52
N PRO A 49 25.63 -39.12 53.81
CA PRO A 49 24.40 -38.93 53.05
C PRO A 49 24.71 -38.79 51.55
N ILE A 50 23.94 -39.46 50.69
CA ILE A 50 24.20 -39.47 49.25
C ILE A 50 24.17 -38.06 48.64
N SER A 51 23.41 -37.12 49.23
CA SER A 51 23.43 -35.70 48.86
C SER A 51 24.78 -35.01 49.06
N LYS A 52 25.59 -35.43 50.06
CA LYS A 52 26.99 -34.97 50.21
C LYS A 52 27.89 -35.55 49.12
N VAL A 53 27.68 -36.82 48.75
CA VAL A 53 28.43 -37.47 47.66
C VAL A 53 28.12 -36.79 46.33
N PHE A 54 26.84 -36.47 46.05
CA PHE A 54 26.43 -35.68 44.89
C PHE A 54 27.14 -34.34 44.85
N LYS A 55 27.09 -33.54 45.94
CA LYS A 55 27.85 -32.26 45.99
C LYS A 55 29.35 -32.43 45.74
N GLY A 56 29.94 -33.54 46.20
CA GLY A 56 31.33 -33.88 45.91
C GLY A 56 31.60 -34.09 44.42
N ILE A 57 30.68 -34.77 43.72
CA ILE A 57 30.70 -34.97 42.28
C ILE A 57 30.46 -33.64 41.54
N GLU A 58 29.45 -32.86 41.94
CA GLU A 58 29.11 -31.56 41.33
C GLU A 58 30.31 -30.62 41.37
N LYS A 59 31.04 -30.59 42.50
CA LYS A 59 32.24 -29.75 42.68
C LYS A 59 33.39 -30.15 41.74
N GLN A 60 33.54 -31.44 41.42
CA GLN A 60 34.62 -31.93 40.54
C GLN A 60 34.25 -31.86 39.05
N THR A 61 32.97 -31.97 38.71
CA THR A 61 32.51 -32.16 37.33
C THR A 61 31.79 -30.93 36.74
N GLY A 62 31.30 -30.02 37.59
CA GLY A 62 30.46 -28.89 37.19
C GLY A 62 29.05 -29.28 36.74
N LEU A 63 28.65 -30.55 36.94
CA LEU A 63 27.29 -31.04 36.72
C LEU A 63 26.42 -30.78 37.96
N VAL A 64 25.09 -30.79 37.81
CA VAL A 64 24.12 -30.60 38.90
C VAL A 64 23.14 -31.77 38.97
N PHE A 65 22.86 -32.31 40.14
CA PHE A 65 21.87 -33.38 40.31
C PHE A 65 20.45 -32.82 40.45
N LEU A 66 19.51 -33.35 39.66
CA LEU A 66 18.08 -33.07 39.77
C LEU A 66 17.36 -34.36 40.20
N TYR A 67 16.80 -34.34 41.41
CA TYR A 67 16.10 -35.49 42.00
C TYR A 67 15.06 -35.03 43.00
N ASN A 68 14.06 -35.87 43.28
CA ASN A 68 13.13 -35.62 44.38
C ASN A 68 13.80 -36.02 45.69
N THR A 69 13.83 -35.11 46.67
CA THR A 69 14.53 -35.31 47.95
C THR A 69 14.03 -36.56 48.70
N ASN A 70 12.75 -36.89 48.56
CA ASN A 70 12.13 -38.08 49.17
C ASN A 70 12.67 -39.40 48.58
N GLN A 71 13.27 -39.38 47.38
CA GLN A 71 13.84 -40.59 46.74
C GLN A 71 15.17 -41.04 47.37
N VAL A 72 15.83 -40.15 48.13
CA VAL A 72 17.18 -40.40 48.67
C VAL A 72 17.35 -39.94 50.12
N GLN A 73 16.25 -39.60 50.80
CA GLN A 73 16.23 -38.90 52.10
C GLN A 73 17.01 -39.62 53.21
N ASP A 74 17.02 -40.96 53.21
CA ASP A 74 17.72 -41.78 54.20
C ASP A 74 18.89 -42.59 53.61
N TYR A 75 19.33 -42.26 52.39
CA TYR A 75 20.33 -43.05 51.71
C TYR A 75 21.76 -42.57 52.02
N ARG A 76 22.52 -43.43 52.71
CA ARG A 76 23.92 -43.21 53.05
C ARG A 76 24.80 -44.20 52.31
N VAL A 77 25.96 -43.72 51.85
CA VAL A 77 26.91 -44.50 51.06
C VAL A 77 28.32 -44.28 51.56
N SER A 78 29.08 -45.37 51.61
CA SER A 78 30.54 -45.34 51.73
C SER A 78 31.14 -45.62 50.36
N ILE A 79 31.95 -44.70 49.84
CA ILE A 79 32.62 -44.87 48.55
C ILE A 79 34.05 -44.33 48.63
N TYR A 80 34.99 -45.16 48.19
CA TYR A 80 36.40 -44.80 48.03
C TYR A 80 36.85 -45.17 46.62
N VAL A 81 36.96 -44.17 45.75
CA VAL A 81 37.36 -44.34 44.35
C VAL A 81 38.38 -43.27 43.95
N LYS A 82 39.40 -43.64 43.18
CA LYS A 82 40.44 -42.73 42.70
C LYS A 82 40.47 -42.74 41.17
N LYS A 83 40.17 -41.59 40.54
CA LYS A 83 40.07 -41.42 39.08
C LYS A 83 39.14 -42.43 38.38
N ALA A 84 38.03 -42.80 39.00
CA ALA A 84 37.02 -43.71 38.42
C ALA A 84 36.06 -42.96 37.48
N LEU A 85 35.52 -43.64 36.46
CA LEU A 85 34.54 -43.04 35.55
C LEU A 85 33.25 -42.71 36.29
N LEU A 86 32.69 -41.52 36.04
CA LEU A 86 31.50 -41.03 36.71
C LEU A 86 30.31 -41.98 36.53
N ASN A 87 30.16 -42.58 35.35
CA ASN A 87 29.07 -43.52 35.10
C ASN A 87 29.17 -44.78 35.97
N ASP A 88 30.38 -45.29 36.20
CA ASP A 88 30.60 -46.47 37.07
C ASP A 88 30.35 -46.10 38.53
N VAL A 89 30.81 -44.92 38.94
CA VAL A 89 30.55 -44.38 40.29
C VAL A 89 29.07 -44.20 40.55
N LEU A 90 28.30 -43.67 39.58
CA LEU A 90 26.85 -43.54 39.69
C LEU A 90 26.15 -44.90 39.74
N LYS A 91 26.64 -45.88 38.98
CA LYS A 91 26.14 -47.26 39.02
C LYS A 91 26.32 -47.87 40.40
N ASP A 92 27.52 -47.79 40.95
CA ASP A 92 27.86 -48.36 42.25
C ASP A 92 27.02 -47.76 43.38
N ILE A 93 26.79 -46.44 43.33
CA ILE A 93 26.06 -45.76 44.40
C ILE A 93 24.56 -45.68 44.16
N LEU A 94 24.01 -45.81 42.95
CA LEU A 94 22.56 -45.62 42.72
C LEU A 94 21.80 -46.89 42.38
N SER A 95 22.43 -47.85 41.70
CA SER A 95 21.74 -49.08 41.28
C SER A 95 21.29 -49.94 42.48
N ILE A 96 22.00 -49.87 43.61
CA ILE A 96 21.60 -50.56 44.87
C ILE A 96 20.22 -50.10 45.36
N LYS A 97 19.78 -48.88 45.01
CA LYS A 97 18.47 -48.34 45.38
C LYS A 97 17.45 -48.38 44.24
N GLY A 98 17.75 -49.08 43.14
CA GLY A 98 16.88 -49.09 41.96
C GLY A 98 16.70 -47.69 41.38
N ILE A 99 17.75 -46.87 41.39
CA ILE A 99 17.73 -45.52 40.82
C ILE A 99 18.61 -45.52 39.57
N THR A 100 18.03 -45.09 38.46
CA THR A 100 18.69 -44.87 37.18
C THR A 100 18.94 -43.37 36.96
N TRP A 101 19.84 -43.01 36.05
CA TRP A 101 20.15 -41.60 35.76
C TRP A 101 20.25 -41.34 34.25
N GLU A 102 20.04 -40.08 33.87
CA GLU A 102 20.19 -39.58 32.50
C GLU A 102 20.95 -38.25 32.53
N PHE A 103 21.96 -38.10 31.65
CA PHE A 103 22.68 -36.85 31.47
C PHE A 103 21.91 -35.90 30.53
N ARG A 104 21.68 -34.66 30.96
CA ARG A 104 21.05 -33.60 30.16
C ARG A 104 21.84 -32.29 30.27
N THR A 105 22.59 -31.95 29.23
CA THR A 105 23.37 -30.71 29.05
C THR A 105 24.38 -30.36 30.17
N LYS A 106 23.94 -30.09 31.40
CA LYS A 106 24.78 -29.91 32.62
C LYS A 106 24.14 -30.53 33.87
N THR A 107 23.12 -31.36 33.71
CA THR A 107 22.30 -31.89 34.80
C THR A 107 22.27 -33.42 34.73
N ILE A 108 22.37 -34.07 35.89
CA ILE A 108 22.15 -35.50 36.05
C ILE A 108 20.76 -35.68 36.66
N VAL A 109 19.83 -36.25 35.90
CA VAL A 109 18.44 -36.45 36.34
C VAL A 109 18.27 -37.86 36.87
N LEU A 110 17.89 -38.01 38.15
CA LEU A 110 17.65 -39.31 38.77
C LEU A 110 16.20 -39.77 38.57
N LYS A 111 16.01 -41.05 38.26
CA LYS A 111 14.71 -41.67 38.01
C LYS A 111 14.64 -43.04 38.69
N PRO A 112 13.52 -43.40 39.35
CA PRO A 112 13.33 -44.75 39.85
C PRO A 112 13.29 -45.73 38.68
N GLU A 113 13.96 -46.87 38.84
CA GLU A 113 13.97 -47.99 37.91
C GLU A 113 12.54 -48.54 37.80
N LYS A 114 11.97 -48.54 36.60
CA LYS A 114 10.62 -49.09 36.37
C LYS A 114 10.68 -50.61 36.58
N PRO A 115 9.85 -51.21 37.46
CA PRO A 115 9.75 -52.65 37.51
C PRO A 115 9.20 -53.19 36.18
N ALA A 116 9.83 -54.24 35.65
CA ALA A 116 9.30 -55.01 34.54
C ALA A 116 7.92 -55.57 34.95
N ALA A 117 6.91 -55.29 34.14
CA ALA A 117 5.52 -55.62 34.46
C ALA A 117 5.31 -57.15 34.51
N SER A 118 5.00 -57.67 35.69
CA SER A 118 4.39 -58.98 35.87
C SER A 118 2.88 -58.91 35.69
N VAL A 119 2.34 -59.95 35.03
CA VAL A 119 0.91 -60.16 34.79
C VAL A 119 0.23 -60.56 36.09
N GLY A 120 -0.80 -59.81 36.51
CA GLY A 120 -1.65 -60.13 37.66
C GLY A 120 -2.89 -59.24 37.68
N ALA A 121 -4.06 -59.86 37.64
CA ALA A 121 -5.37 -59.23 37.42
C ALA A 121 -6.08 -58.79 38.71
N ALA A 122 -6.75 -57.62 38.67
CA ALA A 122 -8.06 -57.28 39.27
C ALA A 122 -8.28 -55.74 39.24
N PRO A 123 -9.52 -55.20 39.34
CA PRO A 123 -10.78 -55.54 38.67
C PRO A 123 -11.21 -54.45 37.66
N ALA A 124 -12.15 -54.80 36.80
CA ALA A 124 -12.75 -53.88 35.81
C ALA A 124 -13.73 -52.91 36.47
N ASP A 125 -13.60 -51.61 36.21
CA ASP A 125 -14.53 -50.96 35.27
C ASP A 125 -14.04 -49.58 34.77
N SER A 126 -14.18 -49.38 33.45
CA SER A 126 -13.99 -48.13 32.66
C SER A 126 -12.58 -47.59 32.36
N ALA A 127 -11.59 -48.44 32.06
CA ALA A 127 -10.33 -48.00 31.44
C ALA A 127 -10.46 -47.91 29.90
N GLY A 128 -10.44 -46.69 29.35
CA GLY A 128 -10.35 -46.49 27.90
C GLY A 128 -9.01 -46.98 27.33
N ASN A 129 -8.98 -47.38 26.05
CA ASN A 129 -7.75 -47.80 25.39
C ASN A 129 -6.88 -46.58 25.01
N ALA A 130 -5.56 -46.79 24.88
CA ALA A 130 -4.69 -45.80 24.26
C ALA A 130 -4.94 -45.78 22.74
N VAL A 131 -5.32 -44.62 22.21
CA VAL A 131 -5.56 -44.43 20.78
C VAL A 131 -4.38 -43.69 20.18
N SER A 132 -3.82 -44.22 19.10
CA SER A 132 -2.69 -43.61 18.39
C SER A 132 -3.02 -43.39 16.93
N GLY A 133 -2.30 -42.49 16.26
CA GLY A 133 -2.54 -42.21 14.85
C GLY A 133 -1.52 -41.27 14.23
N VAL A 134 -1.68 -41.01 12.93
CA VAL A 134 -0.87 -40.08 12.14
C VAL A 134 -1.77 -39.13 11.37
N VAL A 135 -1.51 -37.84 11.46
CA VAL A 135 -2.20 -36.78 10.72
C VAL A 135 -1.32 -36.30 9.57
N ARG A 136 -1.89 -36.27 8.36
CA ARG A 136 -1.25 -35.80 7.12
C ARG A 136 -2.17 -34.83 6.38
N ASP A 137 -1.61 -34.03 5.49
CA ASP A 137 -2.39 -33.22 4.54
C ASP A 137 -2.92 -34.07 3.37
N GLN A 138 -3.67 -33.44 2.47
CA GLN A 138 -4.18 -34.10 1.25
C GLN A 138 -3.10 -34.63 0.30
N ASN A 139 -1.86 -34.13 0.43
CA ASN A 139 -0.70 -34.51 -0.38
C ASN A 139 0.16 -35.59 0.31
N GLY A 140 -0.23 -36.04 1.50
CA GLY A 140 0.47 -37.07 2.27
C GLY A 140 1.63 -36.54 3.13
N VAL A 141 1.81 -35.23 3.24
CA VAL A 141 2.81 -34.59 4.11
C VAL A 141 2.34 -34.69 5.56
N PRO A 142 3.16 -35.19 6.50
CA PRO A 142 2.81 -35.21 7.92
C PRO A 142 2.54 -33.80 8.44
N LEU A 143 1.49 -33.63 9.24
CA LEU A 143 1.10 -32.35 9.84
C LEU A 143 1.53 -32.33 11.31
N PRO A 144 2.70 -31.78 11.65
CA PRO A 144 3.10 -31.54 13.05
C PRO A 144 2.35 -30.34 13.63
N GLY A 145 1.86 -30.46 14.88
CA GLY A 145 1.06 -29.42 15.53
C GLY A 145 -0.45 -29.52 15.33
N ALA A 146 -0.96 -30.60 14.73
CA ALA A 146 -2.40 -30.87 14.66
C ALA A 146 -2.94 -31.21 16.05
N PHE A 147 -4.05 -30.58 16.43
CA PHE A 147 -4.75 -30.81 17.69
C PHE A 147 -5.77 -31.92 17.51
N ILE A 148 -5.74 -32.92 18.39
CA ILE A 148 -6.74 -33.99 18.48
C ILE A 148 -7.45 -33.84 19.81
N ILE A 149 -8.78 -33.77 19.80
CA ILE A 149 -9.61 -33.69 21.00
C ILE A 149 -10.62 -34.83 20.98
N VAL A 150 -10.72 -35.56 22.09
CA VAL A 150 -11.80 -36.53 22.33
C VAL A 150 -13.06 -35.75 22.71
N LYS A 151 -14.08 -35.75 21.84
CA LYS A 151 -15.28 -34.92 22.03
C LYS A 151 -16.02 -35.18 23.35
N SER A 152 -16.01 -36.41 23.85
CA SER A 152 -16.73 -36.79 25.07
C SER A 152 -16.00 -36.40 26.36
N THR A 153 -14.68 -36.22 26.35
CA THR A 153 -13.87 -36.03 27.59
C THR A 153 -12.99 -34.78 27.58
N GLN A 154 -12.94 -34.04 26.46
CA GLN A 154 -12.03 -32.91 26.20
C GLN A 154 -10.52 -33.21 26.39
N LYS A 155 -10.13 -34.47 26.63
CA LYS A 155 -8.73 -34.88 26.59
C LYS A 155 -8.21 -34.79 25.16
N GLY A 156 -6.98 -34.34 24.99
CA GLY A 156 -6.40 -34.16 23.67
C GLY A 156 -4.90 -34.40 23.60
N ALA A 157 -4.38 -34.42 22.38
CA ALA A 157 -2.96 -34.51 22.07
C ALA A 157 -2.61 -33.61 20.88
N VAL A 158 -1.32 -33.32 20.73
CA VAL A 158 -0.77 -32.59 19.59
C VAL A 158 0.16 -33.53 18.82
N THR A 159 0.11 -33.50 17.49
CA THR A 159 0.99 -34.33 16.65
C THR A 159 2.45 -33.89 16.69
N ASN A 160 3.36 -34.86 16.67
CA ASN A 160 4.81 -34.62 16.59
C ASN A 160 5.32 -34.41 15.14
N GLU A 161 6.64 -34.28 14.95
CA GLU A 161 7.30 -34.05 13.64
C GLU A 161 6.94 -35.06 12.53
N LYS A 162 6.53 -36.28 12.91
CA LYS A 162 6.12 -37.33 11.96
C LYS A 162 4.59 -37.37 11.79
N GLY A 163 3.88 -36.36 12.27
CA GLY A 163 2.42 -36.27 12.31
C GLY A 163 1.78 -37.23 13.32
N LYS A 164 2.55 -37.90 14.20
CA LYS A 164 2.01 -38.94 15.08
C LYS A 164 1.43 -38.36 16.38
N PHE A 165 0.35 -38.93 16.87
CA PHE A 165 -0.24 -38.63 18.18
C PHE A 165 -0.59 -39.92 18.94
N THR A 166 -0.67 -39.81 20.28
CA THR A 166 -1.18 -40.85 21.17
C THR A 166 -1.99 -40.21 22.30
N ILE A 167 -3.19 -40.73 22.58
CA ILE A 167 -4.07 -40.29 23.67
C ILE A 167 -4.39 -41.51 24.53
N ALA A 168 -4.07 -41.46 25.82
CA ALA A 168 -4.39 -42.53 26.77
C ALA A 168 -5.84 -42.42 27.28
N ASN A 169 -6.43 -43.55 27.68
CA ASN A 169 -7.73 -43.62 28.34
C ASN A 169 -8.89 -43.02 27.52
N VAL A 170 -8.95 -43.33 26.22
CA VAL A 170 -10.04 -42.90 25.34
C VAL A 170 -11.19 -43.93 25.39
N PRO A 171 -12.44 -43.51 25.70
CA PRO A 171 -13.58 -44.42 25.70
C PRO A 171 -13.77 -45.10 24.33
N ARG A 172 -14.15 -46.38 24.33
CA ARG A 172 -14.36 -47.16 23.10
C ARG A 172 -15.50 -46.53 22.29
N GLY A 173 -15.27 -46.22 21.02
CA GLY A 173 -16.24 -45.54 20.15
C GLY A 173 -16.31 -44.02 20.31
N ALA A 174 -15.43 -43.39 21.10
CA ALA A 174 -15.39 -41.94 21.21
C ALA A 174 -15.00 -41.26 19.89
N LEU A 175 -15.59 -40.09 19.62
CA LEU A 175 -15.28 -39.28 18.45
C LEU A 175 -14.03 -38.42 18.72
N LEU A 176 -13.01 -38.57 17.87
CA LEU A 176 -11.84 -37.71 17.84
C LEU A 176 -12.09 -36.58 16.83
N GLN A 177 -12.01 -35.34 17.28
CA GLN A 177 -11.95 -34.17 16.42
C GLN A 177 -10.50 -33.79 16.20
N ILE A 178 -10.04 -33.85 14.95
CA ILE A 178 -8.71 -33.42 14.54
C ILE A 178 -8.83 -32.07 13.85
N SER A 179 -8.09 -31.08 14.31
CA SER A 179 -8.02 -29.74 13.73
C SER A 179 -6.58 -29.30 13.54
N TYR A 180 -6.32 -28.60 12.43
CA TYR A 180 -5.04 -27.98 12.14
C TYR A 180 -5.30 -26.65 11.43
N THR A 181 -4.54 -25.62 11.75
CA THR A 181 -4.75 -24.27 11.21
C THR A 181 -4.64 -24.28 9.68
N GLY A 182 -5.66 -23.77 8.99
CA GLY A 182 -5.75 -23.80 7.53
C GLY A 182 -6.35 -25.09 6.95
N PHE A 183 -6.84 -26.01 7.78
CA PHE A 183 -7.44 -27.29 7.37
C PHE A 183 -8.83 -27.48 7.96
N THR A 184 -9.71 -28.15 7.21
CA THR A 184 -11.07 -28.48 7.65
C THR A 184 -11.00 -29.50 8.78
N PRO A 185 -11.55 -29.22 9.97
CA PRO A 185 -11.56 -30.18 11.06
C PRO A 185 -12.25 -31.48 10.65
N LYS A 186 -11.65 -32.61 10.99
CA LYS A 186 -12.18 -33.93 10.64
C LYS A 186 -12.51 -34.71 11.90
N ILE A 187 -13.70 -35.30 11.92
CA ILE A 187 -14.12 -36.18 13.00
C ILE A 187 -13.91 -37.62 12.56
N VAL A 188 -13.25 -38.42 13.40
CA VAL A 188 -13.02 -39.85 13.17
C VAL A 188 -13.34 -40.64 14.44
N ASN A 189 -13.76 -41.88 14.29
CA ASN A 189 -13.99 -42.77 15.42
C ASN A 189 -12.64 -43.22 16.02
N ALA A 190 -12.55 -43.22 17.35
CA ALA A 190 -11.43 -43.83 18.06
C ALA A 190 -11.45 -45.36 17.86
N THR A 191 -10.39 -45.89 17.25
CA THR A 191 -10.17 -47.33 17.03
C THR A 191 -8.99 -47.84 17.86
N ALA A 192 -8.92 -49.16 18.06
CA ALA A 192 -7.77 -49.80 18.70
C ALA A 192 -6.51 -49.76 17.81
N ASP A 193 -6.68 -49.78 16.49
CA ASP A 193 -5.59 -49.67 15.52
C ASP A 193 -5.15 -48.22 15.27
N PRO A 194 -3.88 -47.98 14.87
CA PRO A 194 -3.38 -46.66 14.55
C PRO A 194 -4.15 -45.96 13.43
N ILE A 195 -4.77 -44.82 13.73
CA ILE A 195 -5.64 -44.09 12.80
C ILE A 195 -4.82 -43.26 11.82
N GLN A 196 -5.09 -43.35 10.52
CA GLN A 196 -4.53 -42.45 9.51
C GLN A 196 -5.54 -41.35 9.17
N VAL A 197 -5.25 -40.11 9.56
CA VAL A 197 -6.12 -38.96 9.32
C VAL A 197 -5.52 -38.10 8.21
N ARG A 198 -6.25 -37.93 7.11
CA ARG A 198 -5.95 -36.92 6.09
C ARG A 198 -6.86 -35.73 6.26
N LEU A 199 -6.26 -34.57 6.54
CA LEU A 199 -6.94 -33.29 6.59
C LEU A 199 -6.91 -32.63 5.22
N GLU A 200 -8.02 -32.01 4.84
CA GLU A 200 -8.14 -31.22 3.63
C GLU A 200 -7.98 -29.75 3.98
N VAL A 201 -7.24 -28.99 3.18
CA VAL A 201 -7.10 -27.52 3.35
C VAL A 201 -8.50 -26.91 3.39
N ALA A 202 -8.78 -26.12 4.43
CA ALA A 202 -10.04 -25.44 4.59
C ALA A 202 -10.10 -24.28 3.59
N ASP A 203 -11.09 -24.32 2.70
CA ASP A 203 -11.41 -23.21 1.79
C ASP A 203 -12.56 -22.36 2.36
N ASN A 204 -12.30 -21.78 3.54
CA ASN A 204 -13.29 -21.05 4.32
C ASN A 204 -13.07 -19.53 4.21
N ARG A 205 -13.38 -18.93 3.04
CA ARG A 205 -13.31 -17.46 2.84
C ARG A 205 -14.11 -16.66 3.88
N LEU A 206 -15.15 -17.25 4.46
CA LEU A 206 -15.94 -16.64 5.54
C LEU A 206 -15.21 -16.63 6.88
N ASP A 207 -14.34 -17.61 7.13
CA ASP A 207 -13.56 -17.70 8.38
C ASP A 207 -12.19 -17.02 8.24
N GLU A 208 -11.91 -16.42 7.07
CA GLU A 208 -10.72 -15.63 6.85
C GLU A 208 -10.65 -14.48 7.86
N THR A 209 -9.50 -14.39 8.53
CA THR A 209 -9.19 -13.32 9.47
C THR A 209 -8.94 -12.02 8.72
N VAL A 210 -9.66 -10.98 9.11
CA VAL A 210 -9.43 -9.59 8.71
C VAL A 210 -8.91 -8.80 9.91
N VAL A 211 -7.96 -7.90 9.65
CA VAL A 211 -7.47 -6.97 10.67
C VAL A 211 -8.47 -5.82 10.80
N MET A 212 -8.84 -5.51 12.04
CA MET A 212 -9.69 -4.38 12.40
C MET A 212 -8.97 -3.55 13.45
N ALA A 213 -8.43 -2.39 13.06
CA ALA A 213 -7.73 -1.49 13.97
C ALA A 213 -6.90 -2.20 15.07
N TYR A 214 -7.41 -2.20 16.30
CA TYR A 214 -6.83 -2.87 17.48
C TYR A 214 -7.38 -4.30 17.68
N GLY A 215 -7.31 -5.15 16.66
CA GLY A 215 -7.79 -6.52 16.76
C GLY A 215 -7.97 -7.22 15.42
N THR A 216 -8.47 -8.45 15.49
CA THR A 216 -8.80 -9.26 14.32
C THR A 216 -10.17 -9.89 14.50
N THR A 217 -10.89 -10.09 13.41
CA THR A 217 -12.15 -10.84 13.39
C THR A 217 -12.23 -11.68 12.12
N SER A 218 -13.16 -12.63 12.06
CA SER A 218 -13.46 -13.34 10.82
C SER A 218 -14.43 -12.55 9.95
N ARG A 219 -14.35 -12.71 8.62
CA ARG A 219 -15.34 -12.14 7.67
C ARG A 219 -16.79 -12.49 8.08
N ARG A 220 -17.00 -13.68 8.65
CA ARG A 220 -18.28 -14.16 9.18
C ARG A 220 -18.82 -13.25 10.30
N LEU A 221 -18.04 -13.01 11.35
CA LEU A 221 -18.48 -12.26 12.54
C LEU A 221 -18.32 -10.74 12.41
N ASN A 222 -17.70 -10.26 11.34
CA ASN A 222 -17.49 -8.83 11.12
C ASN A 222 -18.79 -8.06 10.84
N THR A 223 -19.00 -6.97 11.57
CA THR A 223 -20.06 -5.96 11.36
C THR A 223 -19.67 -4.90 10.34
N GLY A 224 -18.38 -4.56 10.22
CA GLY A 224 -17.88 -3.51 9.32
C GLY A 224 -17.52 -3.99 7.91
N ASN A 225 -17.47 -3.07 6.95
CA ASN A 225 -17.13 -3.36 5.56
C ASN A 225 -15.64 -3.18 5.30
N ILE A 226 -14.93 -4.30 5.25
CA ILE A 226 -13.47 -4.38 5.15
C ILE A 226 -13.13 -5.22 3.93
N GLY A 227 -12.52 -4.58 2.93
CA GLY A 227 -11.89 -5.29 1.81
C GLY A 227 -10.50 -5.75 2.20
N LYS A 228 -10.09 -6.95 1.79
CA LYS A 228 -8.77 -7.50 2.07
C LYS A 228 -8.10 -7.92 0.77
N VAL A 229 -6.84 -7.54 0.61
CA VAL A 229 -5.95 -8.02 -0.45
C VAL A 229 -4.80 -8.77 0.21
N THR A 230 -4.59 -10.01 -0.21
CA THR A 230 -3.60 -10.91 0.42
C THR A 230 -2.22 -10.79 -0.22
N ALA A 231 -1.17 -11.20 0.50
CA ALA A 231 0.18 -11.32 -0.03
C ALA A 231 0.25 -12.15 -1.32
N GLU A 232 -0.58 -13.18 -1.43
CA GLU A 232 -0.64 -14.02 -2.63
C GLU A 232 -1.14 -13.21 -3.82
N GLU A 233 -2.21 -12.43 -3.67
CA GLU A 233 -2.74 -11.55 -4.72
C GLU A 233 -1.80 -10.41 -5.11
N ILE A 234 -1.05 -9.87 -4.14
CA ILE A 234 -0.02 -8.85 -4.38
C ILE A 234 1.13 -9.47 -5.19
N SER A 235 1.61 -10.65 -4.79
CA SER A 235 2.76 -11.32 -5.41
C SER A 235 2.53 -11.77 -6.87
N ARG A 236 1.27 -11.84 -7.31
CA ARG A 236 0.87 -12.19 -8.68
C ARG A 236 0.97 -11.01 -9.66
N GLN A 237 1.38 -9.83 -9.19
CA GLN A 237 1.41 -8.59 -9.95
C GLN A 237 2.83 -8.00 -9.94
N PRO A 238 3.39 -7.58 -11.09
CA PRO A 238 4.71 -6.94 -11.16
C PRO A 238 4.64 -5.44 -10.81
N VAL A 239 4.06 -5.10 -9.65
CA VAL A 239 3.95 -3.70 -9.18
C VAL A 239 5.12 -3.35 -8.26
N SER A 240 5.64 -2.13 -8.38
CA SER A 240 6.64 -1.56 -7.45
C SER A 240 5.97 -0.83 -6.28
N ASN A 241 4.82 -0.19 -6.50
CA ASN A 241 4.03 0.47 -5.45
C ASN A 241 2.90 -0.45 -4.95
N PRO A 242 2.82 -0.75 -3.64
CA PRO A 242 1.82 -1.67 -3.09
C PRO A 242 0.38 -1.16 -3.23
N LEU A 243 0.14 0.15 -3.33
CA LEU A 243 -1.20 0.70 -3.54
C LEU A 243 -1.76 0.36 -4.91
N ALA A 244 -0.91 0.18 -5.93
CA ALA A 244 -1.34 -0.24 -7.25
C ALA A 244 -1.94 -1.67 -7.24
N ALA A 245 -1.56 -2.51 -6.27
CA ALA A 245 -2.10 -3.86 -6.14
C ALA A 245 -3.59 -3.89 -5.72
N LEU A 246 -4.12 -2.78 -5.19
CA LEU A 246 -5.52 -2.64 -4.80
C LEU A 246 -6.47 -2.45 -5.99
N GLU A 247 -5.93 -2.04 -7.14
CA GLU A 247 -6.74 -1.67 -8.30
C GLU A 247 -7.61 -2.84 -8.77
N GLY A 248 -8.92 -2.63 -8.77
CA GLY A 248 -9.90 -3.64 -9.16
C GLY A 248 -10.00 -4.82 -8.20
N LYS A 249 -9.36 -4.81 -7.02
CA LYS A 249 -9.47 -5.89 -6.02
C LYS A 249 -10.53 -5.62 -4.97
N VAL A 250 -10.71 -4.36 -4.59
CA VAL A 250 -11.65 -3.97 -3.53
C VAL A 250 -12.79 -3.10 -4.12
N PRO A 251 -14.07 -3.51 -4.02
CA PRO A 251 -15.19 -2.67 -4.43
C PRO A 251 -15.28 -1.41 -3.57
N GLY A 252 -15.73 -0.30 -4.15
CA GLY A 252 -15.78 1.00 -3.48
C GLY A 252 -14.45 1.74 -3.43
N VAL A 253 -13.36 1.16 -3.95
CA VAL A 253 -12.02 1.77 -3.93
C VAL A 253 -11.60 2.07 -5.36
N LEU A 254 -11.44 3.36 -5.64
CA LEU A 254 -10.95 3.83 -6.91
C LEU A 254 -9.45 4.09 -6.80
N VAL A 255 -8.65 3.36 -7.58
CA VAL A 255 -7.20 3.51 -7.65
C VAL A 255 -6.86 4.11 -9.02
N THR A 256 -5.97 5.08 -9.07
CA THR A 256 -5.51 5.67 -10.34
C THR A 256 -4.03 5.99 -10.25
N GLN A 257 -3.26 5.44 -11.20
CA GLN A 257 -1.84 5.69 -11.31
C GLN A 257 -1.60 7.04 -12.01
N SER A 258 -0.78 7.90 -11.41
CA SER A 258 -0.52 9.25 -11.94
C SER A 258 0.38 9.27 -13.18
N SER A 259 1.33 8.33 -13.27
CA SER A 259 2.33 8.23 -14.34
C SER A 259 2.94 6.82 -14.39
N GLY A 260 3.43 6.39 -15.55
CA GLY A 260 4.20 5.16 -15.72
C GLY A 260 5.68 5.28 -15.36
N ALA A 261 6.15 6.42 -14.87
CA ALA A 261 7.53 6.58 -14.41
C ALA A 261 7.80 5.88 -13.06
N PRO A 262 9.05 5.43 -12.81
CA PRO A 262 9.43 4.78 -11.55
C PRO A 262 9.22 5.70 -10.35
N GLY A 263 8.64 5.18 -9.27
CA GLY A 263 8.34 5.95 -8.06
C GLY A 263 7.08 6.82 -8.12
N ALA A 264 6.31 6.78 -9.21
CA ALA A 264 5.10 7.60 -9.36
C ALA A 264 4.03 7.33 -8.28
N SER A 265 3.35 8.40 -7.87
CA SER A 265 2.22 8.36 -6.94
C SER A 265 1.03 7.56 -7.49
N VAL A 266 0.31 6.92 -6.57
CA VAL A 266 -0.93 6.17 -6.84
C VAL A 266 -2.01 6.75 -5.94
N LYS A 267 -3.02 7.38 -6.55
CA LYS A 267 -4.14 7.96 -5.81
C LYS A 267 -5.14 6.88 -5.42
N VAL A 268 -5.62 6.91 -4.18
CA VAL A 268 -6.62 5.97 -3.68
C VAL A 268 -7.79 6.75 -3.11
N GLN A 269 -8.98 6.49 -3.63
CA GLN A 269 -10.19 7.13 -3.18
C GLN A 269 -11.23 6.09 -2.75
N VAL A 270 -11.66 6.16 -1.49
CA VAL A 270 -12.66 5.25 -0.94
C VAL A 270 -14.02 5.93 -0.97
N ARG A 271 -14.96 5.36 -1.75
CA ARG A 271 -16.37 5.79 -1.84
C ARG A 271 -16.55 7.26 -2.25
N GLY A 272 -15.67 7.77 -3.11
CA GLY A 272 -15.76 9.11 -3.69
C GLY A 272 -15.19 10.21 -2.79
N GLN A 273 -15.43 11.46 -3.18
CA GLN A 273 -14.82 12.64 -2.56
C GLN A 273 -15.76 13.26 -1.53
N ASN A 274 -15.30 13.35 -0.27
CA ASN A 274 -16.11 13.85 0.85
C ASN A 274 -15.92 15.34 1.17
N SER A 275 -14.89 16.00 0.61
CA SER A 275 -14.60 17.42 0.82
C SER A 275 -14.54 18.19 -0.51
N LEU A 276 -14.96 19.47 -0.51
CA LEU A 276 -14.85 20.34 -1.69
C LEU A 276 -13.39 20.69 -2.03
N ILE A 277 -12.54 20.86 -1.01
CA ILE A 277 -11.17 21.40 -1.18
C ILE A 277 -10.13 20.57 -0.43
N ASN A 278 -10.46 19.99 0.72
CA ASN A 278 -9.50 19.32 1.60
C ASN A 278 -9.23 17.88 1.18
N GLY A 279 -8.21 17.28 1.80
CA GLY A 279 -7.72 15.94 1.49
C GLY A 279 -8.84 14.89 1.44
N SER A 280 -8.82 14.08 0.37
CA SER A 280 -9.73 12.94 0.14
C SER A 280 -9.04 11.59 0.22
N GLU A 281 -7.75 11.55 0.54
CA GLU A 281 -6.98 10.32 0.71
C GLU A 281 -7.37 9.63 2.03
N PRO A 282 -7.40 8.29 2.08
CA PRO A 282 -7.62 7.58 3.33
C PRO A 282 -6.44 7.77 4.29
N LEU A 283 -6.65 7.41 5.56
CA LEU A 283 -5.56 7.27 6.51
C LEU A 283 -4.79 5.98 6.24
N TYR A 284 -3.47 6.05 6.13
CA TYR A 284 -2.62 4.86 5.96
C TYR A 284 -1.91 4.48 7.25
N ILE A 285 -1.99 3.20 7.60
CA ILE A 285 -1.39 2.65 8.81
C ILE A 285 -0.59 1.41 8.46
N ILE A 286 0.68 1.37 8.85
CA ILE A 286 1.57 0.24 8.62
C ILE A 286 1.91 -0.38 9.97
N ASP A 287 1.55 -1.66 10.17
CA ASP A 287 1.72 -2.39 11.42
C ASP A 287 1.23 -1.63 12.68
N GLY A 288 0.14 -0.86 12.55
CA GLY A 288 -0.44 -0.08 13.64
C GLY A 288 0.05 1.36 13.76
N ILE A 289 1.01 1.79 12.94
CA ILE A 289 1.56 3.16 12.97
C ILE A 289 1.02 3.99 11.79
N PRO A 290 0.42 5.17 12.03
CA PRO A 290 0.10 6.11 10.96
C PRO A 290 1.35 6.51 10.18
N PHE A 291 1.35 6.32 8.87
CA PHE A 291 2.50 6.67 8.05
C PHE A 291 2.62 8.19 7.95
N ALA A 292 3.77 8.77 8.35
CA ALA A 292 3.90 10.21 8.56
C ALA A 292 3.55 11.08 7.34
N PRO A 293 4.01 10.78 6.11
CA PRO A 293 3.63 11.53 4.91
C PRO A 293 2.23 11.14 4.38
N ASN A 294 1.53 10.19 5.00
CA ASN A 294 0.32 9.57 4.47
C ASN A 294 0.56 9.06 3.03
N ASN A 295 -0.25 9.47 2.06
CA ASN A 295 -0.03 9.24 0.62
C ASN A 295 0.29 10.55 -0.14
N ASP A 296 0.71 11.60 0.56
CA ASP A 296 1.08 12.86 -0.06
C ASP A 296 2.41 12.70 -0.81
N ASN A 297 2.56 13.44 -1.92
CA ASN A 297 3.81 13.47 -2.67
C ASN A 297 4.94 14.01 -1.78
N ILE A 298 6.06 13.27 -1.69
CA ILE A 298 7.18 13.62 -0.80
C ILE A 298 8.25 14.48 -1.47
N ASN A 299 8.19 14.66 -2.79
CA ASN A 299 9.06 15.56 -3.52
C ASN A 299 8.56 17.01 -3.46
N ASN A 300 9.47 17.95 -3.30
CA ASN A 300 9.21 19.39 -3.34
C ASN A 300 9.71 20.02 -4.64
N LEU A 301 10.70 19.41 -5.32
CA LEU A 301 11.15 19.89 -6.61
C LEU A 301 10.36 19.22 -7.74
N ASN A 302 10.18 19.97 -8.84
CA ASN A 302 9.48 19.47 -10.02
C ASN A 302 10.32 18.39 -10.73
N SER A 303 9.78 17.18 -10.78
CA SER A 303 10.31 16.08 -11.58
C SER A 303 9.26 15.64 -12.61
N MET A 304 9.65 14.76 -13.52
CA MET A 304 8.70 14.21 -14.49
C MET A 304 7.56 13.34 -13.90
N LEU A 305 7.61 13.07 -12.59
CA LEU A 305 6.50 12.48 -11.84
C LEU A 305 5.37 13.48 -11.60
N VAL A 306 5.68 14.79 -11.61
CA VAL A 306 4.72 15.87 -11.39
C VAL A 306 3.89 16.09 -12.65
N GLN A 307 2.86 15.28 -12.79
CA GLN A 307 1.85 15.39 -13.85
C GLN A 307 0.49 15.59 -13.19
N LYS A 308 -0.12 16.78 -13.40
CA LYS A 308 -1.37 17.22 -12.75
C LYS A 308 -1.25 17.26 -11.23
N ASP A 309 -1.46 16.13 -10.56
CA ASP A 309 -1.37 15.96 -9.10
C ASP A 309 -0.37 14.85 -8.70
N GLY A 310 0.44 14.39 -9.65
CA GLY A 310 1.43 13.32 -9.44
C GLY A 310 2.69 13.81 -8.72
N GLY A 311 3.50 12.86 -8.26
CA GLY A 311 4.78 13.12 -7.62
C GLY A 311 5.44 11.81 -7.19
N LEU A 312 6.48 11.94 -6.37
CA LEU A 312 7.18 10.83 -5.73
C LEU A 312 6.31 10.25 -4.62
N SER A 313 5.96 8.98 -4.79
CA SER A 313 5.15 8.23 -3.83
C SER A 313 5.94 7.90 -2.56
N PRO A 314 5.39 8.10 -1.35
CA PRO A 314 6.01 7.55 -0.15
C PRO A 314 5.86 6.02 -0.08
N PHE A 315 4.99 5.40 -0.89
CA PHE A 315 4.79 3.96 -0.93
C PHE A 315 5.67 3.23 -1.93
N SER A 316 6.30 3.91 -2.89
CA SER A 316 7.25 3.24 -3.81
C SER A 316 8.47 2.67 -3.09
N MET A 317 8.79 3.23 -1.90
CA MET A 317 9.87 2.73 -1.07
C MET A 317 9.48 1.45 -0.29
N ILE A 318 8.19 1.14 -0.15
CA ILE A 318 7.73 -0.05 0.59
C ILE A 318 7.63 -1.23 -0.38
N ASN A 319 8.47 -2.24 -0.19
CA ASN A 319 8.48 -3.41 -1.06
C ASN A 319 7.18 -4.23 -0.90
N PRO A 320 6.41 -4.49 -1.98
CA PRO A 320 5.21 -5.31 -1.90
C PRO A 320 5.45 -6.75 -1.40
N ALA A 321 6.67 -7.28 -1.53
CA ALA A 321 7.04 -8.60 -1.02
C ALA A 321 7.06 -8.69 0.52
N ASP A 322 7.19 -7.56 1.22
CA ASP A 322 7.22 -7.49 2.68
C ASP A 322 5.81 -7.48 3.31
N ILE A 323 4.76 -7.30 2.48
CA ILE A 323 3.36 -7.16 2.89
C ILE A 323 2.69 -8.54 3.03
N GLU A 324 2.00 -8.77 4.14
CA GLU A 324 1.15 -9.95 4.38
C GLU A 324 -0.28 -9.71 3.87
N SER A 325 -0.82 -8.52 4.14
CA SER A 325 -2.14 -8.12 3.69
C SER A 325 -2.31 -6.61 3.67
N ILE A 326 -3.26 -6.16 2.85
CA ILE A 326 -3.77 -4.79 2.87
C ILE A 326 -5.28 -4.86 3.13
N GLU A 327 -5.73 -4.27 4.23
CA GLU A 327 -7.14 -4.12 4.57
C GLU A 327 -7.61 -2.69 4.29
N VAL A 328 -8.76 -2.53 3.61
CA VAL A 328 -9.39 -1.23 3.34
C VAL A 328 -10.72 -1.15 4.07
N LEU A 329 -10.79 -0.25 5.05
CA LEU A 329 -11.93 -0.02 5.93
C LEU A 329 -12.78 1.11 5.35
N LYS A 330 -14.03 0.82 5.00
CA LYS A 330 -14.86 1.71 4.18
C LYS A 330 -16.05 2.34 4.91
N ASP A 331 -16.62 1.63 5.87
CA ASP A 331 -17.87 2.02 6.53
C ASP A 331 -17.65 2.69 7.89
N ALA A 332 -18.75 3.10 8.53
CA ALA A 332 -18.70 3.82 9.80
C ALA A 332 -18.13 2.95 10.92
N ASP A 333 -18.59 1.70 11.02
CA ASP A 333 -18.19 0.77 12.09
C ASP A 333 -16.68 0.44 12.04
N ALA A 334 -16.15 0.21 10.84
CA ALA A 334 -14.72 -0.04 10.68
C ALA A 334 -13.86 1.22 10.91
N THR A 335 -14.32 2.41 10.48
CA THR A 335 -13.48 3.62 10.49
C THR A 335 -13.60 4.47 11.75
N ALA A 336 -14.69 4.38 12.51
CA ALA A 336 -14.95 5.26 13.66
C ALA A 336 -13.96 5.11 14.81
N ILE A 337 -13.31 3.96 14.95
CA ILE A 337 -12.24 3.75 15.94
C ILE A 337 -11.02 4.66 15.68
N TYR A 338 -10.82 5.09 14.43
CA TYR A 338 -9.82 6.08 14.02
C TYR A 338 -10.33 7.53 14.05
N GLY A 339 -11.60 7.72 14.43
CA GLY A 339 -12.22 9.01 14.71
C GLY A 339 -12.15 9.98 13.52
N SER A 340 -11.51 11.13 13.76
CA SER A 340 -11.39 12.23 12.82
C SER A 340 -10.47 12.01 11.62
N ARG A 341 -9.76 10.89 11.60
CA ARG A 341 -8.86 10.54 10.50
C ARG A 341 -9.47 9.45 9.60
N GLY A 342 -10.61 8.88 10.01
CA GLY A 342 -11.31 7.83 9.29
C GLY A 342 -12.36 8.32 8.29
N ALA A 343 -12.59 9.64 8.12
CA ALA A 343 -13.65 10.14 7.22
C ALA A 343 -13.53 9.64 5.79
N ASN A 344 -12.31 9.55 5.26
CA ASN A 344 -12.04 9.13 3.89
C ASN A 344 -11.70 7.63 3.76
N GLY A 345 -11.95 6.84 4.80
CA GLY A 345 -11.53 5.44 4.87
C GLY A 345 -10.15 5.27 5.52
N VAL A 346 -9.80 4.02 5.82
CA VAL A 346 -8.50 3.67 6.40
C VAL A 346 -7.92 2.48 5.65
N VAL A 347 -6.64 2.56 5.30
CA VAL A 347 -5.88 1.47 4.67
C VAL A 347 -4.86 0.94 5.68
N LEU A 348 -5.06 -0.29 6.12
CA LEU A 348 -4.13 -0.99 7.02
C LEU A 348 -3.21 -1.86 6.16
N ILE A 349 -1.91 -1.72 6.35
CA ILE A 349 -0.89 -2.55 5.73
C ILE A 349 -0.25 -3.37 6.84
N THR A 350 -0.50 -4.67 6.80
CA THR A 350 0.12 -5.63 7.72
C THR A 350 1.32 -6.24 7.04
N THR A 351 2.48 -6.18 7.68
CA THR A 351 3.69 -6.76 7.12
C THR A 351 3.87 -8.22 7.58
N LYS A 352 4.61 -9.01 6.79
CA LYS A 352 4.90 -10.43 7.09
C LYS A 352 5.58 -10.62 8.45
N LYS A 353 5.02 -11.48 9.29
CA LYS A 353 5.54 -11.83 10.63
C LYS A 353 6.16 -13.22 10.63
N ALA A 354 7.09 -13.45 11.55
CA ALA A 354 7.67 -14.77 11.76
C ALA A 354 6.61 -15.74 12.30
N ARG A 355 6.69 -17.01 11.88
CA ARG A 355 5.84 -18.10 12.38
C ARG A 355 6.69 -19.07 13.19
N VAL A 356 6.06 -19.75 14.16
CA VAL A 356 6.71 -20.83 14.92
C VAL A 356 7.17 -21.92 13.96
N GLY A 357 8.42 -22.34 14.06
CA GLY A 357 8.96 -23.39 13.21
C GLY A 357 10.46 -23.35 13.05
N LYS A 358 10.97 -24.36 12.32
CA LYS A 358 12.38 -24.45 11.96
C LYS A 358 12.80 -23.20 11.19
N THR A 359 14.05 -22.82 11.37
CA THR A 359 14.64 -21.76 10.58
C THR A 359 14.50 -22.08 9.08
N THR A 360 13.95 -21.12 8.35
CA THR A 360 13.75 -21.16 6.89
C THR A 360 14.42 -19.94 6.27
N LEU A 361 15.03 -20.16 5.12
CA LEU A 361 15.59 -19.09 4.29
C LEU A 361 14.79 -19.04 2.99
N ASN A 362 14.11 -17.92 2.75
CA ASN A 362 13.34 -17.68 1.55
C ASN A 362 14.09 -16.71 0.64
N ALA A 363 14.29 -17.10 -0.61
CA ALA A 363 14.85 -16.24 -1.65
C ALA A 363 13.80 -16.02 -2.74
N ASN A 364 13.58 -14.78 -3.12
CA ASN A 364 12.74 -14.39 -4.25
C ASN A 364 13.55 -13.52 -5.21
N ILE A 365 13.55 -13.88 -6.49
CA ILE A 365 14.12 -13.05 -7.54
C ILE A 365 13.12 -12.96 -8.68
N ASN A 366 12.90 -11.76 -9.19
CA ASN A 366 12.18 -11.55 -10.44
C ASN A 366 12.84 -10.45 -11.25
N THR A 367 12.72 -10.55 -12.56
CA THR A 367 13.21 -9.57 -13.52
C THR A 367 12.19 -9.39 -14.61
N GLY A 368 12.09 -8.19 -15.16
CA GLY A 368 11.12 -7.87 -16.18
C GLY A 368 11.51 -6.71 -17.07
N ILE A 369 10.72 -6.56 -18.13
CA ILE A 369 10.80 -5.46 -19.07
C ILE A 369 9.46 -4.72 -19.11
N SER A 370 9.53 -3.40 -19.22
CA SER A 370 8.36 -2.53 -19.29
C SER A 370 8.47 -1.58 -20.48
N THR A 371 7.38 -1.42 -21.23
CA THR A 371 7.29 -0.51 -22.39
C THR A 371 6.00 0.30 -22.33
N VAL A 372 5.92 1.42 -23.05
CA VAL A 372 4.69 2.22 -23.11
C VAL A 372 3.58 1.40 -23.79
N ALA A 373 2.44 1.24 -23.10
CA ALA A 373 1.38 0.34 -23.54
C ALA A 373 0.64 0.83 -24.80
N ARG A 374 0.50 2.15 -24.97
CA ARG A 374 -0.21 2.77 -26.09
C ARG A 374 0.35 4.15 -26.39
N MET A 375 0.86 4.33 -27.61
CA MET A 375 1.28 5.62 -28.16
C MET A 375 0.21 6.15 -29.13
N LEU A 376 0.32 7.42 -29.51
CA LEU A 376 -0.56 8.01 -30.52
C LEU A 376 0.06 7.88 -31.90
N ASN A 377 -0.78 7.79 -32.92
CA ASN A 377 -0.30 7.83 -34.30
C ASN A 377 -0.06 9.30 -34.67
N MET A 378 1.17 9.77 -34.48
CA MET A 378 1.62 11.11 -34.89
C MET A 378 1.79 11.21 -36.41
N MET A 379 1.69 12.42 -36.98
CA MET A 379 1.92 12.59 -38.42
C MET A 379 3.38 12.32 -38.78
N ASN A 380 3.57 11.72 -39.96
CA ASN A 380 4.87 11.67 -40.62
C ASN A 380 5.19 13.02 -41.32
N THR A 381 6.41 13.15 -41.85
CA THR A 381 6.85 14.41 -42.50
C THR A 381 5.95 14.85 -43.65
N PRO A 382 5.61 14.01 -44.65
CA PRO A 382 4.70 14.42 -45.72
C PRO A 382 3.34 14.94 -45.22
N GLN A 383 2.75 14.25 -44.24
CA GLN A 383 1.48 14.64 -43.61
C GLN A 383 1.59 15.98 -42.89
N TYR A 384 2.63 16.15 -42.07
CA TYR A 384 2.89 17.39 -41.33
C TYR A 384 3.10 18.58 -42.28
N LEU A 385 3.91 18.43 -43.32
CA LEU A 385 4.16 19.49 -44.30
C LEU A 385 2.89 19.83 -45.10
N ALA A 386 2.04 18.84 -45.38
CA ALA A 386 0.74 19.07 -46.00
C ALA A 386 -0.19 19.90 -45.10
N MET A 387 -0.29 19.56 -43.81
CA MET A 387 -1.02 20.36 -42.82
C MET A 387 -0.50 21.80 -42.79
N ARG A 388 0.83 21.98 -42.70
CA ARG A 388 1.45 23.31 -42.66
C ARG A 388 1.13 24.12 -43.90
N ARG A 389 1.35 23.58 -45.11
CA ARG A 389 1.04 24.29 -46.36
C ARG A 389 -0.44 24.68 -46.47
N GLU A 390 -1.33 23.80 -46.03
CA GLU A 390 -2.77 24.09 -46.01
C GLU A 390 -3.11 25.21 -45.03
N ALA A 391 -2.52 25.22 -43.84
CA ALA A 391 -2.73 26.27 -42.85
C ALA A 391 -2.32 27.66 -43.38
N TYR A 392 -1.16 27.77 -44.05
CA TYR A 392 -0.76 29.03 -44.70
C TYR A 392 -1.72 29.42 -45.83
N LYS A 393 -2.18 28.45 -46.64
CA LYS A 393 -3.17 28.70 -47.70
C LYS A 393 -4.49 29.22 -47.12
N ASN A 394 -4.99 28.61 -46.04
CA ASN A 394 -6.24 29.01 -45.37
C ASN A 394 -6.17 30.42 -44.80
N ASP A 395 -4.98 30.85 -44.35
CA ASP A 395 -4.73 32.18 -43.81
C ASP A 395 -4.32 33.22 -44.89
N GLY A 396 -4.22 32.82 -46.16
CA GLY A 396 -3.80 33.71 -47.25
C GLY A 396 -2.31 34.10 -47.21
N LEU A 397 -1.47 33.30 -46.56
CA LEU A 397 -0.04 33.54 -46.38
C LEU A 397 0.81 32.72 -47.35
N THR A 398 1.96 33.26 -47.74
CA THR A 398 3.02 32.51 -48.45
C THR A 398 4.17 32.22 -47.49
N PRO A 399 4.56 30.94 -47.27
CA PRO A 399 5.68 30.59 -46.40
C PRO A 399 6.97 31.35 -46.73
N SER A 400 7.68 31.82 -45.71
CA SER A 400 8.91 32.61 -45.85
C SER A 400 10.06 32.00 -45.06
N ALA A 401 11.27 32.12 -45.60
CA ALA A 401 12.52 31.79 -44.90
C ALA A 401 13.03 32.96 -44.02
N SER A 402 12.45 34.16 -44.11
CA SER A 402 12.92 35.32 -43.36
C SER A 402 12.38 35.33 -41.93
N PRO A 403 13.22 35.36 -40.87
CA PRO A 403 12.77 35.43 -39.48
C PRO A 403 11.96 36.69 -39.14
N SER A 404 12.10 37.76 -39.92
CA SER A 404 11.34 39.01 -39.75
C SER A 404 9.95 38.97 -40.40
N SER A 405 9.65 37.93 -41.20
CA SER A 405 8.36 37.80 -41.87
C SER A 405 7.29 37.27 -40.91
N PRO A 406 6.06 37.81 -40.92
CA PRO A 406 4.94 37.22 -40.19
C PRO A 406 4.58 35.81 -40.72
N ALA A 407 5.04 35.45 -41.93
CA ALA A 407 4.87 34.14 -42.53
C ALA A 407 6.13 33.25 -42.41
N PHE A 408 6.99 33.50 -41.42
CA PHE A 408 8.20 32.70 -41.18
C PHE A 408 7.85 31.21 -40.96
N ALA A 409 8.45 30.34 -41.78
CA ALA A 409 8.15 28.91 -41.85
C ALA A 409 9.43 28.10 -42.10
N PRO A 410 10.37 28.04 -41.14
CA PRO A 410 11.66 27.38 -41.33
C PRO A 410 11.49 25.88 -41.61
N ASP A 411 10.44 25.26 -41.08
CA ASP A 411 10.09 23.87 -41.31
C ASP A 411 9.66 23.56 -42.76
N LEU A 412 9.20 24.57 -43.52
CA LEU A 412 8.84 24.45 -44.93
C LEU A 412 9.95 24.90 -45.89
N MET A 413 10.77 25.88 -45.48
CA MET A 413 11.67 26.62 -46.37
C MET A 413 13.16 26.44 -46.10
N ILE A 414 13.55 26.01 -44.89
CA ILE A 414 14.96 25.94 -44.46
C ILE A 414 15.36 24.52 -44.05
N TRP A 415 14.50 23.82 -43.30
CA TRP A 415 14.77 22.46 -42.84
C TRP A 415 14.56 21.46 -43.97
N ASP A 416 15.25 20.31 -43.89
CA ASP A 416 15.14 19.24 -44.88
C ASP A 416 13.73 18.61 -44.85
N THR A 417 12.96 18.86 -45.92
CA THR A 417 11.58 18.36 -46.06
C THR A 417 11.46 16.85 -46.28
N THR A 418 12.57 16.15 -46.50
CA THR A 418 12.60 14.69 -46.65
C THR A 418 12.93 13.95 -45.35
N ARG A 419 13.48 14.66 -44.36
CA ARG A 419 13.88 14.10 -43.07
C ARG A 419 12.67 13.69 -42.24
N TYR A 420 12.77 12.57 -41.53
CA TYR A 420 11.76 12.11 -40.58
C TYR A 420 12.38 11.65 -39.27
N THR A 421 11.86 12.16 -38.16
CA THR A 421 12.15 11.76 -36.79
C THR A 421 10.82 11.53 -36.09
N ASP A 422 10.59 10.30 -35.64
CA ASP A 422 9.48 10.00 -34.73
C ASP A 422 9.87 10.45 -33.31
N VAL A 423 9.55 11.71 -32.98
CA VAL A 423 9.93 12.34 -31.71
C VAL A 423 9.27 11.62 -30.51
N GLN A 424 8.04 11.15 -30.65
CA GLN A 424 7.35 10.42 -29.59
C GLN A 424 8.06 9.09 -29.30
N LYS A 425 8.43 8.34 -30.35
CA LYS A 425 9.19 7.09 -30.19
C LYS A 425 10.62 7.32 -29.71
N LEU A 426 11.26 8.42 -30.11
CA LEU A 426 12.59 8.81 -29.62
C LEU A 426 12.58 9.00 -28.09
N ILE A 427 11.53 9.62 -27.56
CA ILE A 427 11.41 10.00 -26.15
C ILE A 427 10.83 8.86 -25.29
N TYR A 428 9.80 8.15 -25.76
CA TYR A 428 9.07 7.15 -24.96
C TYR A 428 9.23 5.71 -25.46
N GLY A 429 10.00 5.48 -26.53
CA GLY A 429 10.17 4.16 -27.16
C GLY A 429 11.23 3.26 -26.53
N GLY A 430 11.88 3.71 -25.45
CA GLY A 430 12.83 2.88 -24.71
C GLY A 430 12.16 1.73 -23.95
N THR A 431 12.98 0.86 -23.36
CA THR A 431 12.51 -0.27 -22.55
C THR A 431 13.06 -0.14 -21.15
N ALA A 432 12.16 -0.02 -20.17
CA ALA A 432 12.48 -0.07 -18.77
C ALA A 432 12.79 -1.51 -18.35
N LYS A 433 13.76 -1.69 -17.45
CA LYS A 433 14.15 -2.98 -16.88
C LYS A 433 13.88 -2.95 -15.39
N VAL A 434 13.28 -4.02 -14.88
CA VAL A 434 12.96 -4.19 -13.46
C VAL A 434 13.73 -5.38 -12.92
N LEU A 435 14.32 -5.24 -11.74
CA LEU A 435 14.90 -6.32 -10.96
C LEU A 435 14.39 -6.21 -9.52
N ASN A 436 13.84 -7.30 -9.00
CA ASN A 436 13.59 -7.47 -7.58
C ASN A 436 14.35 -8.68 -7.08
N ALA A 437 15.09 -8.52 -5.99
CA ALA A 437 15.74 -9.60 -5.29
C ALA A 437 15.48 -9.43 -3.78
N GLY A 438 15.04 -10.50 -3.13
CA GLY A 438 14.76 -10.52 -1.70
C GLY A 438 15.28 -11.79 -1.06
N LEU A 439 15.71 -11.66 0.19
CA LEU A 439 16.17 -12.75 1.02
C LEU A 439 15.59 -12.56 2.42
N THR A 440 14.92 -13.57 2.94
CA THR A 440 14.31 -13.53 4.29
C THR A 440 14.65 -14.79 5.07
N LEU A 441 15.29 -14.61 6.21
CA LEU A 441 15.48 -15.64 7.22
C LEU A 441 14.37 -15.51 8.28
N SER A 442 13.72 -16.61 8.63
CA SER A 442 12.71 -16.62 9.69
C SER A 442 12.73 -17.93 10.46
N GLY A 443 12.38 -17.90 11.74
CA GLY A 443 12.31 -19.09 12.57
C GLY A 443 11.96 -18.76 14.01
N GLY A 444 12.00 -19.78 14.87
CA GLY A 444 11.79 -19.64 16.29
C GLY A 444 10.88 -20.72 16.87
N ASP A 445 10.73 -20.70 18.19
CA ASP A 445 9.88 -21.62 18.93
C ASP A 445 8.60 -20.91 19.43
N GLU A 446 7.86 -21.55 20.35
CA GLU A 446 6.65 -20.95 20.91
C GLU A 446 6.91 -19.69 21.72
N GLN A 447 8.11 -19.51 22.27
CA GLN A 447 8.45 -18.38 23.12
C GLN A 447 9.04 -17.23 22.31
N THR A 448 9.95 -17.51 21.38
CA THR A 448 10.64 -16.48 20.60
C THR A 448 10.53 -16.77 19.12
N GLN A 449 9.97 -15.84 18.36
CA GLN A 449 9.99 -15.88 16.90
C GLN A 449 10.72 -14.68 16.33
N PHE A 450 11.50 -14.90 15.28
CA PHE A 450 12.28 -13.83 14.63
C PHE A 450 12.18 -13.94 13.11
N SER A 451 12.30 -12.80 12.44
CA SER A 451 12.55 -12.72 11.01
C SER A 451 13.45 -11.53 10.68
N ILE A 452 14.41 -11.76 9.79
CA ILE A 452 15.27 -10.75 9.19
C ILE A 452 15.20 -10.89 7.68
N GLY A 453 14.84 -9.80 7.00
CA GLY A 453 14.70 -9.74 5.56
C GLY A 453 15.50 -8.59 4.97
N GLY A 454 16.05 -8.79 3.78
CA GLY A 454 16.65 -7.75 2.96
C GLY A 454 16.07 -7.81 1.55
N ASN A 455 15.75 -6.67 0.97
CA ASN A 455 15.28 -6.57 -0.41
C ASN A 455 16.05 -5.50 -1.18
N PHE A 456 16.20 -5.72 -2.48
CA PHE A 456 16.73 -4.79 -3.46
C PHE A 456 15.77 -4.74 -4.66
N HIS A 457 15.34 -3.53 -5.00
CA HIS A 457 14.52 -3.23 -6.17
C HIS A 457 15.27 -2.21 -7.03
N ARG A 458 15.35 -2.48 -8.34
CA ARG A 458 15.85 -1.53 -9.33
C ARG A 458 14.89 -1.47 -10.50
N GLU A 459 14.48 -0.26 -10.86
CA GLU A 459 13.58 0.00 -11.98
C GLU A 459 14.15 1.14 -12.83
N THR A 460 14.48 0.87 -14.09
CA THR A 460 14.89 1.92 -15.04
C THR A 460 13.66 2.55 -15.70
N THR A 461 13.87 3.62 -16.48
CA THR A 461 12.79 4.29 -17.21
C THR A 461 12.76 3.92 -18.71
N VAL A 462 11.65 4.24 -19.38
CA VAL A 462 11.47 4.11 -20.85
C VAL A 462 12.08 5.29 -21.62
N LEU A 463 12.55 6.30 -20.90
CA LEU A 463 13.14 7.51 -21.47
C LEU A 463 14.58 7.28 -21.91
N PRO A 464 15.11 8.09 -22.84
CA PRO A 464 16.49 7.99 -23.31
C PRO A 464 17.49 8.55 -22.30
N THR A 465 17.58 7.91 -21.13
CA THR A 465 18.51 8.24 -20.04
C THR A 465 18.89 6.96 -19.28
N ASP A 466 20.01 7.00 -18.56
CA ASP A 466 20.45 5.93 -17.65
C ASP A 466 19.81 6.01 -16.25
N ALA A 467 18.85 6.93 -16.09
CA ALA A 467 18.10 7.15 -14.86
C ALA A 467 17.36 5.88 -14.39
N ALA A 468 17.41 5.63 -13.08
CA ALA A 468 16.81 4.47 -12.45
C ALA A 468 16.46 4.78 -10.99
N ASP A 469 15.38 4.16 -10.54
CA ASP A 469 15.04 4.05 -9.13
C ASP A 469 15.76 2.84 -8.52
N ASN A 470 16.42 3.04 -7.38
CA ASN A 470 17.14 1.99 -6.66
C ASN A 470 16.71 2.02 -5.19
N ASN A 471 15.92 1.04 -4.80
CA ASN A 471 15.34 0.93 -3.47
C ASN A 471 15.92 -0.31 -2.77
N SER A 472 16.42 -0.15 -1.54
CA SER A 472 16.86 -1.23 -0.67
C SER A 472 16.10 -1.17 0.66
N SER A 473 15.60 -2.30 1.13
CA SER A 473 14.94 -2.39 2.44
C SER A 473 15.56 -3.47 3.32
N ILE A 474 15.59 -3.20 4.63
CA ILE A 474 15.92 -4.17 5.67
C ILE A 474 14.74 -4.21 6.64
N LYS A 475 14.25 -5.42 6.90
CA LYS A 475 13.14 -5.66 7.80
C LYS A 475 13.56 -6.58 8.93
N LEU A 476 13.19 -6.21 10.15
CA LEU A 476 13.38 -7.00 11.36
C LEU A 476 12.03 -7.19 12.04
N TYR A 477 11.74 -8.41 12.46
CA TYR A 477 10.62 -8.77 13.30
C TYR A 477 11.11 -9.64 14.45
N LEU A 478 10.73 -9.30 15.67
CA LEU A 478 11.00 -10.08 16.86
C LEU A 478 9.72 -10.15 17.69
N HIS A 479 9.35 -11.36 18.10
CA HIS A 479 8.32 -11.58 19.09
C HIS A 479 8.87 -12.45 20.21
N HIS A 480 8.56 -12.09 21.45
CA HIS A 480 8.92 -12.84 22.63
C HIS A 480 7.75 -12.92 23.60
N THR A 481 7.46 -14.13 24.08
CA THR A 481 6.52 -14.37 25.18
C THR A 481 7.22 -15.12 26.29
N ASN A 482 6.92 -14.76 27.54
CA ASN A 482 7.48 -15.44 28.69
C ASN A 482 6.83 -16.84 28.89
N PRO A 483 7.44 -17.76 29.64
CA PRO A 483 6.94 -19.13 29.75
C PRO A 483 5.48 -19.26 30.25
N ASN A 484 5.02 -18.33 31.08
CA ASN A 484 3.63 -18.30 31.57
C ASN A 484 2.66 -17.54 30.65
N ARG A 485 3.13 -17.06 29.49
CA ARG A 485 2.39 -16.34 28.44
C ARG A 485 1.65 -15.09 28.94
N LYS A 486 2.09 -14.51 30.07
CA LYS A 486 1.52 -13.27 30.61
C LYS A 486 2.08 -12.04 29.94
N LEU A 487 3.35 -12.05 29.53
CA LEU A 487 4.00 -10.94 28.86
C LEU A 487 4.28 -11.33 27.41
N ASN A 488 3.75 -10.57 26.46
CA ASN A 488 4.10 -10.68 25.04
C ASN A 488 4.71 -9.36 24.58
N LEU A 489 5.84 -9.45 23.90
CA LEU A 489 6.57 -8.32 23.32
C LEU A 489 6.67 -8.57 21.82
N ALA A 490 6.32 -7.59 21.01
CA ALA A 490 6.53 -7.60 19.57
C ALA A 490 7.28 -6.34 19.17
N PHE A 491 8.35 -6.50 18.39
CA PHE A 491 9.11 -5.41 17.81
C PHE A 491 9.22 -5.62 16.30
N THR A 492 8.90 -4.57 15.53
CA THR A 492 9.03 -4.56 14.08
C THR A 492 9.80 -3.32 13.67
N SER A 493 10.81 -3.47 12.83
CA SER A 493 11.60 -2.37 12.27
C SER A 493 11.71 -2.56 10.76
N LEU A 494 11.36 -1.52 10.01
CA LEU A 494 11.55 -1.42 8.57
C LEU A 494 12.43 -0.20 8.28
N ALA A 495 13.62 -0.45 7.73
CA ALA A 495 14.53 0.56 7.25
C ALA A 495 14.59 0.51 5.73
N THR A 496 14.38 1.63 5.08
CA THR A 496 14.35 1.74 3.62
C THR A 496 15.28 2.86 3.15
N PHE A 497 16.04 2.58 2.10
CA PHE A 497 17.00 3.48 1.48
C PHE A 497 16.72 3.52 -0.02
N ASP A 498 16.33 4.68 -0.50
CA ASP A 498 15.86 4.89 -1.86
C ASP A 498 16.68 5.99 -2.54
N ASN A 499 17.08 5.74 -3.79
CA ASN A 499 17.83 6.68 -4.62
C ASN A 499 17.18 6.73 -6.00
N ASN A 500 16.20 7.62 -6.12
CA ASN A 500 15.42 7.78 -7.33
C ASN A 500 16.02 8.87 -8.21
N LYS A 501 16.67 8.45 -9.29
CA LYS A 501 17.19 9.33 -10.33
C LYS A 501 16.19 9.41 -11.46
N LEU A 502 15.83 10.62 -11.84
CA LEU A 502 14.96 10.93 -12.98
C LEU A 502 15.50 12.17 -13.71
N ILE A 503 14.70 12.70 -14.63
CA ILE A 503 14.92 14.03 -15.18
C ILE A 503 13.88 15.00 -14.62
N PRO A 504 14.20 16.30 -14.58
CA PRO A 504 13.23 17.30 -14.18
C PRO A 504 12.00 17.33 -15.09
N ALA A 505 10.92 17.96 -14.63
CA ALA A 505 9.71 18.16 -15.43
C ALA A 505 9.88 19.10 -16.65
N SER A 506 11.12 19.43 -17.04
CA SER A 506 11.37 20.36 -18.14
C SER A 506 10.78 19.84 -19.45
N ALA A 507 10.36 20.78 -20.30
CA ALA A 507 9.53 20.64 -21.50
C ALA A 507 9.87 19.48 -22.46
N ILE A 508 9.58 18.23 -22.06
CA ILE A 508 9.55 17.08 -22.96
C ILE A 508 8.40 17.34 -23.94
N ASN A 509 8.76 17.76 -25.14
CA ASN A 509 7.80 18.07 -26.18
C ASN A 509 7.83 16.98 -27.25
N ILE A 510 6.81 16.12 -27.26
CA ILE A 510 6.64 15.08 -28.28
C ILE A 510 5.98 15.60 -29.57
N GLN A 511 5.52 16.86 -29.57
CA GLN A 511 4.85 17.51 -30.69
C GLN A 511 5.82 18.39 -31.52
N LEU A 512 7.12 18.12 -31.46
CA LEU A 512 8.06 18.81 -32.35
C LEU A 512 7.87 18.35 -33.81
N PRO A 513 8.15 19.21 -34.80
CA PRO A 513 8.05 18.84 -36.21
C PRO A 513 8.82 17.56 -36.53
N PRO A 514 8.25 16.64 -37.32
CA PRO A 514 8.90 15.38 -37.66
C PRO A 514 10.13 15.56 -38.55
N ASN A 515 10.24 16.69 -39.27
CA ASN A 515 11.43 17.06 -40.03
C ASN A 515 12.42 17.95 -39.25
N ILE A 516 12.38 17.89 -37.91
CA ILE A 516 13.35 18.57 -37.04
C ILE A 516 14.79 18.31 -37.53
N PRO A 517 15.69 19.31 -37.48
CA PRO A 517 17.08 19.14 -37.92
C PRO A 517 17.85 18.06 -37.15
N GLU A 518 19.10 17.80 -37.57
CA GLU A 518 19.99 16.88 -36.87
C GLU A 518 20.13 17.28 -35.40
N LEU A 519 19.93 16.32 -34.49
CA LEU A 519 19.89 16.57 -33.04
C LEU A 519 21.28 16.80 -32.43
N TYR A 520 22.32 16.36 -33.13
CA TYR A 520 23.71 16.50 -32.74
C TYR A 520 24.51 17.11 -33.88
N ASP A 521 25.50 17.93 -33.54
CA ASP A 521 26.45 18.45 -34.51
C ASP A 521 27.55 17.42 -34.85
N SER A 522 28.49 17.78 -35.73
CA SER A 522 29.60 16.90 -36.14
C SER A 522 30.58 16.57 -35.01
N THR A 523 30.53 17.30 -33.89
CA THR A 523 31.38 17.08 -32.70
C THR A 523 30.68 16.25 -31.62
N GLY A 524 29.40 15.93 -31.80
CA GLY A 524 28.58 15.15 -30.87
C GLY A 524 27.89 15.98 -29.79
N HIS A 525 27.96 17.32 -29.84
CA HIS A 525 27.19 18.18 -28.95
C HIS A 525 25.76 18.36 -29.45
N LEU A 526 24.84 18.77 -28.57
CA LEU A 526 23.48 19.09 -28.97
C LEU A 526 23.49 20.21 -30.01
N ASN A 527 22.80 19.98 -31.12
CA ASN A 527 22.59 21.01 -32.12
C ASN A 527 21.40 21.91 -31.71
N TRP A 528 21.54 23.21 -31.92
CA TRP A 528 20.55 24.21 -31.57
C TRP A 528 20.08 25.02 -32.78
N MET A 529 20.74 24.91 -33.93
CA MET A 529 20.50 25.77 -35.07
C MET A 529 20.68 25.04 -36.41
N LYS A 530 19.85 25.38 -37.41
CA LYS A 530 20.01 24.93 -38.80
C LYS A 530 19.76 26.11 -39.72
N GLY A 531 20.70 26.37 -40.63
CA GLY A 531 20.55 27.45 -41.62
C GLY A 531 20.31 28.83 -41.01
N GLY A 532 20.93 29.13 -39.86
CA GLY A 532 20.75 30.40 -39.14
C GLY A 532 19.48 30.50 -38.28
N VAL A 533 18.68 29.42 -38.18
CA VAL A 533 17.45 29.39 -37.39
C VAL A 533 17.56 28.43 -36.22
N THR A 534 17.29 28.92 -35.01
CA THR A 534 17.29 28.10 -33.80
C THR A 534 16.08 27.16 -33.75
N PHE A 535 16.24 26.01 -33.10
CA PHE A 535 15.15 25.07 -32.90
C PHE A 535 15.23 24.41 -31.52
N GLN A 536 14.09 23.96 -31.00
CA GLN A 536 14.05 23.23 -29.75
C GLN A 536 14.61 21.82 -29.94
N ASN A 537 15.70 21.48 -29.26
CA ASN A 537 16.26 20.12 -29.30
C ASN A 537 15.55 19.19 -28.28
N PRO A 538 14.86 18.12 -28.72
CA PRO A 538 14.17 17.18 -27.83
C PRO A 538 15.11 16.43 -26.88
N MET A 539 16.43 16.39 -27.17
CA MET A 539 17.41 15.70 -26.34
C MET A 539 17.93 16.54 -25.16
N ALA A 540 17.70 17.87 -25.18
CA ALA A 540 18.21 18.78 -24.16
C ALA A 540 17.73 18.49 -22.72
N PRO A 541 16.45 18.15 -22.46
CA PRO A 541 15.99 17.81 -21.12
C PRO A 541 16.72 16.60 -20.50
N PHE A 542 17.24 15.67 -21.31
CA PHE A 542 17.91 14.46 -20.81
C PHE A 542 19.36 14.69 -20.34
N LEU A 543 19.93 15.88 -20.58
CA LEU A 543 21.17 16.31 -19.94
C LEU A 543 20.94 16.84 -18.51
N GLN A 544 19.70 17.22 -18.19
CA GLN A 544 19.31 17.67 -16.86
C GLN A 544 19.11 16.47 -15.93
N LYS A 545 19.36 16.65 -14.63
CA LYS A 545 19.27 15.58 -13.64
C LYS A 545 18.34 15.97 -12.51
N TYR A 546 17.48 15.05 -12.10
CA TYR A 546 16.73 15.13 -10.85
C TYR A 546 17.12 13.92 -10.01
N ASN A 547 17.45 14.15 -8.75
CA ASN A 547 17.82 13.09 -7.82
C ASN A 547 17.06 13.28 -6.50
N ALA A 548 16.38 12.23 -6.04
CA ALA A 548 15.72 12.18 -4.75
C ALA A 548 16.28 11.01 -3.94
N ILE A 549 16.98 11.31 -2.84
CA ILE A 549 17.50 10.32 -1.91
C ILE A 549 16.59 10.31 -0.68
N THR A 550 15.91 9.19 -0.45
CA THR A 550 14.99 9.02 0.67
C THR A 550 15.49 7.96 1.63
N ASN A 551 15.59 8.31 2.92
CA ASN A 551 15.87 7.37 4.00
C ASN A 551 14.66 7.33 4.92
N ASN A 552 14.07 6.15 5.12
CA ASN A 552 12.89 5.96 5.95
C ASN A 552 13.14 4.88 7.01
N PHE A 553 12.81 5.19 8.26
CA PHE A 553 12.88 4.26 9.38
C PHE A 553 11.52 4.23 10.07
N LEU A 554 10.87 3.06 10.05
CA LEU A 554 9.57 2.83 10.67
C LEU A 554 9.71 1.71 11.71
N ASN A 555 9.43 2.04 12.97
CA ASN A 555 9.61 1.12 14.11
C ASN A 555 8.34 1.04 14.93
N ASN A 556 7.89 -0.17 15.23
CA ASN A 556 6.77 -0.45 16.13
C ASN A 556 7.20 -1.37 17.27
N MET A 557 6.76 -1.06 18.48
CA MET A 557 6.86 -1.93 19.64
C MET A 557 5.48 -2.10 20.26
N THR A 558 5.06 -3.35 20.50
CA THR A 558 3.83 -3.68 21.22
C THR A 558 4.17 -4.48 22.46
N VAL A 559 3.56 -4.11 23.58
CA VAL A 559 3.69 -4.77 24.88
C VAL A 559 2.30 -5.18 25.34
N ASP A 560 2.08 -6.48 25.49
CA ASP A 560 0.84 -7.04 26.04
C ASP A 560 1.15 -7.70 27.37
N TYR A 561 0.43 -7.28 28.42
CA TYR A 561 0.52 -7.87 29.75
C TYR A 561 -0.86 -8.36 30.21
N LYS A 562 -0.99 -9.68 30.41
CA LYS A 562 -2.19 -10.32 30.95
C LYS A 562 -2.24 -10.11 32.46
N ILE A 563 -3.05 -9.14 32.89
CA ILE A 563 -3.27 -8.79 34.29
C ILE A 563 -4.03 -9.93 34.99
N ALA A 564 -5.13 -10.37 34.37
CA ALA A 564 -5.99 -11.45 34.84
C ALA A 564 -6.55 -12.24 33.65
N GLU A 565 -7.27 -13.33 33.91
CA GLU A 565 -7.98 -14.03 32.83
C GLU A 565 -8.98 -13.09 32.16
N GLY A 566 -8.93 -12.99 30.83
CA GLY A 566 -9.74 -12.05 30.07
C GLY A 566 -9.34 -10.57 30.15
N LEU A 567 -8.44 -10.15 31.05
CA LEU A 567 -8.03 -8.73 31.20
C LEU A 567 -6.57 -8.51 30.77
N ILE A 568 -6.37 -7.74 29.71
CA ILE A 568 -5.06 -7.48 29.11
C ILE A 568 -4.80 -5.97 29.08
N PHE A 569 -3.64 -5.56 29.59
CA PHE A 569 -3.09 -4.23 29.32
C PHE A 569 -2.20 -4.31 28.08
N ARG A 570 -2.48 -3.50 27.07
CA ARG A 570 -1.71 -3.42 25.84
C ARG A 570 -1.17 -2.01 25.68
N THR A 571 0.04 -1.86 25.19
CA THR A 571 0.59 -0.56 24.76
C THR A 571 1.35 -0.74 23.46
N SER A 572 1.00 0.04 22.45
CA SER A 572 1.80 0.20 21.23
C SER A 572 2.56 1.53 21.25
N ALA A 573 3.80 1.50 20.79
CA ALA A 573 4.65 2.66 20.61
C ALA A 573 5.28 2.62 19.21
N GLY A 574 4.95 3.61 18.39
CA GLY A 574 5.40 3.74 17.02
C GLY A 574 6.28 4.96 16.81
N PHE A 575 7.27 4.82 15.93
CA PHE A 575 8.18 5.90 15.56
C PHE A 575 8.51 5.83 14.07
N ASN A 576 8.43 6.98 13.40
CA ASN A 576 8.80 7.12 11.99
C ASN A 576 9.67 8.36 11.77
N ILE A 577 10.83 8.17 11.13
CA ILE A 577 11.63 9.26 10.55
C ILE A 577 11.80 8.99 9.08
N MET A 578 11.48 9.98 8.26
CA MET A 578 11.77 9.99 6.84
C MET A 578 12.53 11.28 6.48
N ASN A 579 13.68 11.13 5.83
CA ASN A 579 14.45 12.25 5.29
C ASN A 579 14.51 12.11 3.76
N ILE A 580 14.16 13.17 3.04
CA ILE A 580 14.25 13.26 1.59
C ILE A 580 15.20 14.41 1.26
N LYS A 581 16.27 14.10 0.51
CA LYS A 581 17.17 15.09 -0.07
C LYS A 581 16.98 15.09 -1.57
N GLU A 582 16.61 16.25 -2.11
CA GLU A 582 16.39 16.43 -3.54
C GLU A 582 17.41 17.38 -4.12
N GLN A 583 17.84 17.07 -5.34
CA GLN A 583 18.68 17.96 -6.12
C GLN A 583 18.23 17.93 -7.58
N GLN A 584 18.02 19.13 -8.13
CA GLN A 584 17.83 19.33 -9.56
C GLN A 584 19.05 20.05 -10.13
N ILE A 585 19.55 19.59 -11.27
CA ILE A 585 20.74 20.13 -11.94
C ILE A 585 20.37 20.43 -13.39
N LYS A 586 20.58 21.68 -13.81
CA LYS A 586 20.39 22.14 -15.18
C LYS A 586 21.73 22.68 -15.71
N PRO A 587 22.52 21.84 -16.39
CA PRO A 587 23.82 22.26 -16.94
C PRO A 587 23.65 23.28 -18.07
N ILE A 588 24.66 24.10 -18.30
CA ILE A 588 24.78 25.03 -19.43
C ILE A 588 24.57 24.27 -20.74
N ALA A 589 25.14 23.06 -20.85
CA ALA A 589 24.99 22.19 -22.02
C ALA A 589 23.54 21.80 -22.37
N SER A 590 22.58 21.96 -21.43
CA SER A 590 21.15 21.67 -21.65
C SER A 590 20.35 22.86 -22.21
N PHE A 591 21.00 23.97 -22.53
CA PHE A 591 20.37 25.20 -23.02
C PHE A 591 20.98 25.66 -24.34
N ASP A 592 20.17 26.39 -25.12
CA ASP A 592 20.60 27.03 -26.35
C ASP A 592 21.69 28.08 -26.07
N PRO A 593 22.92 27.93 -26.60
CA PRO A 593 24.02 28.87 -26.40
C PRO A 593 23.69 30.31 -26.82
N SER A 594 22.78 30.51 -27.77
CA SER A 594 22.37 31.86 -28.22
C SER A 594 21.71 32.69 -27.10
N THR A 595 21.25 32.03 -26.03
CA THR A 595 20.65 32.67 -24.86
C THR A 595 21.68 33.10 -23.80
N ASN A 596 22.97 32.85 -24.02
CA ASN A 596 24.05 33.02 -23.03
C ASN A 596 23.70 32.36 -21.67
N PRO A 597 23.35 31.06 -21.65
CA PRO A 597 22.82 30.42 -20.45
C PRO A 597 23.90 30.27 -19.37
N THR A 598 23.47 30.29 -18.12
CA THR A 598 24.30 29.89 -16.97
C THR A 598 23.76 28.61 -16.36
N GLY A 599 24.63 27.82 -15.72
CA GLY A 599 24.22 26.63 -15.02
C GLY A 599 23.39 27.00 -13.79
N SER A 600 22.46 26.12 -13.43
CA SER A 600 21.67 26.25 -12.19
C SER A 600 21.44 24.90 -11.51
N SER A 601 21.32 24.94 -10.19
CA SER A 601 20.86 23.80 -9.39
C SER A 601 19.87 24.24 -8.33
N VAL A 602 19.04 23.31 -7.89
CA VAL A 602 18.05 23.53 -6.84
C VAL A 602 18.18 22.41 -5.83
N TYR A 603 18.16 22.75 -4.55
CA TYR A 603 18.28 21.81 -3.45
C TYR A 603 17.05 21.90 -2.55
N SER A 604 16.55 20.74 -2.14
CA SER A 604 15.53 20.63 -1.10
C SER A 604 15.91 19.55 -0.09
N ASN A 605 15.59 19.77 1.18
CA ASN A 605 15.72 18.78 2.24
C ASN A 605 14.48 18.77 3.11
N SER A 606 13.69 17.71 3.02
CA SER A 606 12.46 17.49 3.78
C SER A 606 12.65 16.40 4.84
N ASN A 607 12.19 16.65 6.06
CA ASN A 607 12.22 15.70 7.17
C ASN A 607 10.83 15.53 7.75
N PHE A 608 10.31 14.31 7.72
CA PHE A 608 9.10 13.92 8.44
C PHE A 608 9.49 13.15 9.70
N LYS A 609 8.97 13.56 10.85
CA LYS A 609 9.19 12.89 12.14
C LYS A 609 7.83 12.66 12.77
N SER A 610 7.54 11.43 13.15
CA SER A 610 6.29 11.05 13.80
C SER A 610 6.53 10.08 14.94
N TRP A 611 5.80 10.24 16.03
CA TRP A 611 5.69 9.25 17.08
C TRP A 611 4.25 9.13 17.55
N ILE A 612 3.87 7.93 17.96
CA ILE A 612 2.55 7.60 18.48
C ILE A 612 2.68 6.62 19.64
N ILE A 613 1.89 6.82 20.70
CA ILE A 613 1.79 5.89 21.83
C ILE A 613 0.31 5.67 22.14
N GLU A 614 -0.09 4.41 22.27
CA GLU A 614 -1.49 4.03 22.51
C GLU A 614 -1.61 2.98 23.62
N PRO A 615 -1.75 3.40 24.90
CA PRO A 615 -2.08 2.50 25.99
C PRO A 615 -3.56 2.10 25.94
N GLN A 616 -3.84 0.83 26.23
CA GLN A 616 -5.14 0.19 26.09
C GLN A 616 -5.37 -0.84 27.20
N ILE A 617 -6.62 -0.97 27.61
CA ILE A 617 -7.11 -2.05 28.46
C ILE A 617 -8.20 -2.79 27.69
N GLU A 618 -8.01 -4.09 27.53
CA GLU A 618 -8.93 -4.99 26.85
C GLU A 618 -9.50 -5.99 27.86
N TYR A 619 -10.81 -6.15 27.87
CA TYR A 619 -11.53 -7.12 28.69
C TYR A 619 -12.42 -8.02 27.84
N THR A 620 -12.13 -9.31 27.84
CA THR A 620 -12.89 -10.35 27.16
C THR A 620 -13.55 -11.26 28.20
N HIS A 621 -14.86 -11.43 28.12
CA HIS A 621 -15.62 -12.30 29.01
C HIS A 621 -16.72 -13.05 28.27
N SER A 622 -16.96 -14.31 28.67
CA SER A 622 -18.10 -15.08 28.15
C SER A 622 -19.34 -14.75 28.99
N LEU A 623 -20.35 -14.12 28.38
CA LEU A 623 -21.57 -13.68 29.06
C LEU A 623 -22.79 -14.35 28.40
N LEU A 624 -23.52 -15.16 29.18
CA LEU A 624 -24.61 -16.03 28.70
C LEU A 624 -24.10 -16.96 27.58
N LYS A 625 -24.76 -16.97 26.42
CA LYS A 625 -24.32 -17.70 25.21
C LYS A 625 -23.49 -16.82 24.27
N GLY A 626 -22.96 -15.70 24.76
CA GLY A 626 -22.23 -14.73 23.95
C GLY A 626 -20.82 -14.43 24.45
N LYS A 627 -20.04 -13.79 23.59
CA LYS A 627 -18.71 -13.27 23.90
C LYS A 627 -18.78 -11.74 23.94
N LEU A 628 -18.39 -11.15 25.06
CA LEU A 628 -18.25 -9.72 25.27
C LEU A 628 -16.77 -9.36 25.19
N ASP A 629 -16.43 -8.41 24.32
CA ASP A 629 -15.10 -7.83 24.16
C ASP A 629 -15.20 -6.31 24.33
N VAL A 630 -14.59 -5.78 25.39
CA VAL A 630 -14.55 -4.35 25.71
C VAL A 630 -13.13 -3.84 25.61
N LEU A 631 -12.94 -2.70 24.97
CA LEU A 631 -11.65 -2.02 24.87
C LEU A 631 -11.83 -0.56 25.31
N LEU A 632 -10.88 -0.06 26.10
CA LEU A 632 -10.71 1.35 26.44
C LEU A 632 -9.25 1.73 26.17
N GLY A 633 -9.01 2.83 25.47
CA GLY A 633 -7.65 3.26 25.13
C GLY A 633 -7.51 4.76 24.93
N SER A 634 -6.26 5.21 24.91
CA SER A 634 -5.88 6.59 24.61
C SER A 634 -4.90 6.61 23.44
N THR A 635 -4.88 7.68 22.66
CA THR A 635 -3.87 7.93 21.61
C THR A 635 -3.14 9.22 21.93
N TRP A 636 -1.81 9.21 21.86
CA TRP A 636 -0.98 10.41 21.85
C TRP A 636 -0.07 10.39 20.63
N GLN A 637 -0.07 11.46 19.84
CA GLN A 637 0.70 11.54 18.62
C GLN A 637 1.24 12.95 18.38
N THR A 638 2.45 13.01 17.81
CA THR A 638 3.00 14.23 17.21
C THR A 638 3.58 13.92 15.84
N ASN A 639 3.27 14.75 14.86
CA ASN A 639 3.95 14.79 13.57
C ASN A 639 4.69 16.13 13.43
N GLN A 640 5.88 16.11 12.86
CA GLN A 640 6.66 17.28 12.53
C GLN A 640 7.18 17.15 11.11
N ARG A 641 7.08 18.23 10.33
CA ARG A 641 7.70 18.36 9.01
C ARG A 641 8.60 19.58 8.99
N ASP A 642 9.87 19.35 8.69
CA ASP A 642 10.88 20.40 8.46
C ASP A 642 11.25 20.39 6.97
N ASN A 643 11.23 21.53 6.30
CA ASN A 643 11.63 21.65 4.90
C ASN A 643 12.60 22.82 4.72
N VAL A 644 13.62 22.63 3.89
CA VAL A 644 14.57 23.67 3.52
C VAL A 644 14.75 23.64 2.02
N TYR A 645 14.69 24.81 1.36
CA TYR A 645 14.81 24.94 -0.09
C TYR A 645 15.73 26.11 -0.47
N PHE A 646 16.57 25.90 -1.48
CA PHE A 646 17.42 26.93 -2.07
C PHE A 646 17.58 26.74 -3.58
N SER A 647 17.62 27.83 -4.34
CA SER A 647 17.98 27.84 -5.76
C SER A 647 19.35 28.52 -5.96
N LEU A 648 20.23 27.84 -6.68
CA LEU A 648 21.62 28.20 -6.93
C LEU A 648 21.79 28.49 -8.43
N ASN A 649 22.11 29.73 -8.77
CA ASN A 649 22.13 30.20 -10.16
C ASN A 649 23.45 30.90 -10.50
N GLY A 650 23.76 30.95 -11.80
CA GLY A 650 24.90 31.71 -12.32
C GLY A 650 26.19 30.91 -12.44
N TYR A 651 26.15 29.58 -12.38
CA TYR A 651 27.36 28.79 -12.58
C TYR A 651 27.94 29.04 -13.98
N THR A 652 29.22 29.38 -14.05
CA THR A 652 29.95 29.64 -15.31
C THR A 652 30.57 28.37 -15.91
N THR A 653 30.56 27.26 -15.16
CA THR A 653 31.01 25.94 -15.62
C THR A 653 30.17 24.84 -14.98
N ASP A 654 29.83 23.83 -15.77
CA ASP A 654 29.07 22.66 -15.32
C ASP A 654 29.81 21.82 -14.29
N ASN A 655 31.14 21.92 -14.22
CA ASN A 655 31.95 21.19 -13.23
C ASN A 655 31.69 21.63 -11.79
N LEU A 656 31.22 22.87 -11.59
CA LEU A 656 30.98 23.43 -10.26
C LEU A 656 29.51 23.35 -9.83
N ILE A 657 28.61 22.88 -10.69
CA ILE A 657 27.14 22.95 -10.50
C ILE A 657 26.60 22.17 -9.29
N ASN A 658 27.40 21.23 -8.78
CA ASN A 658 27.11 20.45 -7.57
C ASN A 658 27.57 21.13 -6.28
N SER A 659 28.37 22.19 -6.37
CA SER A 659 28.92 22.90 -5.22
C SER A 659 28.02 24.08 -4.86
N ILE A 660 27.43 24.03 -3.66
CA ILE A 660 26.66 25.15 -3.11
C ILE A 660 27.53 26.40 -2.97
N GLY A 661 28.78 26.24 -2.52
CA GLY A 661 29.70 27.36 -2.29
C GLY A 661 30.24 28.01 -3.57
N ALA A 662 30.07 27.38 -4.73
CA ALA A 662 30.51 27.92 -6.02
C ALA A 662 29.41 28.69 -6.77
N ALA A 663 28.18 28.72 -6.24
CA ALA A 663 27.07 29.45 -6.84
C ALA A 663 27.24 30.96 -6.64
N PRO A 664 27.28 31.78 -7.72
CA PRO A 664 27.36 33.23 -7.56
C PRO A 664 26.10 33.82 -6.91
N ASN A 665 24.93 33.23 -7.20
CA ASN A 665 23.65 33.71 -6.70
C ASN A 665 22.88 32.60 -5.98
N VAL A 666 22.49 32.86 -4.73
CA VAL A 666 21.60 31.99 -3.94
C VAL A 666 20.27 32.70 -3.72
N SER A 667 19.21 32.15 -4.27
CA SER A 667 17.85 32.69 -4.24
C SER A 667 16.86 31.68 -3.66
N GLY A 668 15.62 32.12 -3.41
CA GLY A 668 14.55 31.25 -2.90
C GLY A 668 14.92 30.60 -1.57
N LYS A 669 15.50 31.34 -0.63
CA LYS A 669 15.90 30.81 0.68
C LYS A 669 14.65 30.61 1.54
N SER A 670 14.13 29.38 1.63
CA SER A 670 13.01 29.05 2.51
C SER A 670 13.37 27.98 3.53
N SER A 671 12.77 28.10 4.71
CA SER A 671 12.86 27.13 5.79
C SER A 671 11.52 27.08 6.50
N ASP A 672 10.82 25.97 6.39
CA ASP A 672 9.46 25.79 6.89
C ASP A 672 9.44 24.69 7.95
N GLU A 673 8.81 24.95 9.09
CA GLU A 673 8.58 23.96 10.14
C GLU A 673 7.10 23.92 10.51
N SER A 674 6.52 22.72 10.52
CA SER A 674 5.15 22.47 10.96
C SER A 674 5.10 21.38 12.02
N ARG A 675 4.26 21.55 13.03
CA ARG A 675 4.06 20.61 14.12
C ARG A 675 2.58 20.37 14.36
N TYR A 676 2.18 19.13 14.20
CA TYR A 676 0.83 18.64 14.45
C TYR A 676 0.82 17.77 15.70
N ARG A 677 -0.14 18.01 16.60
CA ARG A 677 -0.37 17.20 17.80
C ARG A 677 -1.80 16.69 17.81
N TYR A 678 -1.95 15.44 18.22
CA TYR A 678 -3.21 14.74 18.30
C TYR A 678 -3.32 13.92 19.56
N GLU A 679 -4.46 14.02 20.23
CA GLU A 679 -4.78 13.27 21.44
C GLU A 679 -6.20 12.73 21.33
N ALA A 680 -6.45 11.55 21.88
CA ALA A 680 -7.80 11.00 21.87
C ALA A 680 -8.03 9.98 22.97
N LEU A 681 -9.28 9.85 23.39
CA LEU A 681 -9.79 8.79 24.26
C LEU A 681 -10.84 8.00 23.48
N PHE A 682 -10.74 6.67 23.45
CA PHE A 682 -11.62 5.81 22.67
C PHE A 682 -12.06 4.55 23.41
N MET A 683 -13.24 4.06 23.06
CA MET A 683 -13.85 2.86 23.62
C MET A 683 -14.51 2.04 22.51
N ARG A 684 -14.43 0.71 22.62
CA ARG A 684 -15.16 -0.25 21.78
C ARG A 684 -15.85 -1.30 22.65
N ILE A 685 -17.10 -1.61 22.36
CA ILE A 685 -17.85 -2.71 22.96
C ILE A 685 -18.34 -3.60 21.82
N ASN A 686 -17.88 -4.84 21.80
CA ASN A 686 -18.36 -5.86 20.87
C ASN A 686 -19.06 -6.98 21.66
N TYR A 687 -20.23 -7.38 21.20
CA TYR A 687 -20.97 -8.50 21.78
C TYR A 687 -21.51 -9.41 20.69
N ALA A 688 -21.04 -10.66 20.67
CA ALA A 688 -21.51 -11.69 19.75
C ALA A 688 -22.34 -12.72 20.52
N TYR A 689 -23.67 -12.64 20.41
CA TYR A 689 -24.60 -13.57 21.06
C TYR A 689 -24.89 -14.78 20.18
N ALA A 690 -24.59 -15.98 20.70
CA ALA A 690 -24.82 -17.27 20.06
C ALA A 690 -24.24 -17.39 18.63
N ASN A 691 -23.25 -16.56 18.27
CA ASN A 691 -22.73 -16.41 16.90
C ASN A 691 -23.83 -16.10 15.86
N LYS A 692 -24.89 -15.42 16.27
CA LYS A 692 -26.05 -15.04 15.44
C LYS A 692 -26.18 -13.54 15.33
N TYR A 693 -26.19 -12.87 16.49
CA TYR A 693 -26.40 -11.45 16.62
C TYR A 693 -25.08 -10.84 17.08
N ILE A 694 -24.53 -9.94 16.27
CA ILE A 694 -23.29 -9.24 16.57
C ILE A 694 -23.61 -7.76 16.68
N LEU A 695 -23.26 -7.18 17.83
CA LEU A 695 -23.31 -5.75 18.10
C LEU A 695 -21.88 -5.24 18.24
N ASN A 696 -21.58 -4.11 17.59
CA ASN A 696 -20.34 -3.37 17.78
C ASN A 696 -20.67 -1.90 18.03
N LEU A 697 -20.19 -1.35 19.14
CA LEU A 697 -20.36 0.04 19.50
C LEU A 697 -18.98 0.67 19.66
N THR A 698 -18.77 1.83 19.06
CA THR A 698 -17.53 2.59 19.16
C THR A 698 -17.82 4.03 19.54
N GLY A 699 -17.01 4.59 20.43
CA GLY A 699 -17.09 5.98 20.85
C GLY A 699 -15.69 6.54 21.06
N ARG A 700 -15.48 7.79 20.65
CA ARG A 700 -14.17 8.42 20.69
C ARG A 700 -14.28 9.94 20.85
N ARG A 701 -13.37 10.54 21.60
CA ARG A 701 -13.19 11.99 21.74
C ARG A 701 -11.80 12.36 21.27
N ASP A 702 -11.73 13.14 20.20
CA ASP A 702 -10.49 13.52 19.52
C ASP A 702 -10.15 14.98 19.75
N GLY A 703 -8.87 15.28 19.94
CA GLY A 703 -8.26 16.59 20.04
C GLY A 703 -7.20 16.79 18.97
N SER A 704 -7.29 17.87 18.19
CA SER A 704 -6.31 18.22 17.14
C SER A 704 -5.79 19.64 17.29
N SER A 705 -4.47 19.83 17.14
CA SER A 705 -3.83 21.14 17.19
C SER A 705 -4.09 22.03 15.97
N ARG A 706 -4.73 21.49 14.92
CA ARG A 706 -5.07 22.24 13.69
C ARG A 706 -6.24 23.21 13.90
N PHE A 707 -7.03 23.03 14.95
CA PHE A 707 -8.20 23.85 15.22
C PHE A 707 -7.95 24.89 16.33
N GLY A 708 -8.75 25.96 16.29
CA GLY A 708 -8.73 27.00 17.31
C GLY A 708 -9.06 26.45 18.71
N PRO A 709 -8.57 27.08 19.80
CA PRO A 709 -8.69 26.58 21.18
C PRO A 709 -10.07 26.02 21.56
N ASP A 710 -11.15 26.70 21.18
CA ASP A 710 -12.53 26.33 21.52
C ASP A 710 -13.12 25.21 20.65
N LYS A 711 -12.43 24.82 19.57
CA LYS A 711 -12.88 23.83 18.58
C LYS A 711 -11.94 22.62 18.49
N ARG A 712 -10.91 22.55 19.33
CA ARG A 712 -9.90 21.47 19.33
C ARG A 712 -10.49 20.08 19.51
N PHE A 713 -11.55 19.94 20.31
CA PHE A 713 -12.13 18.64 20.64
C PHE A 713 -13.45 18.36 19.94
N SER A 714 -13.64 17.13 19.46
CA SER A 714 -14.89 16.64 18.88
C SER A 714 -15.16 15.18 19.26
N ASN A 715 -16.44 14.80 19.31
CA ASN A 715 -16.87 13.43 19.62
C ASN A 715 -17.29 12.70 18.33
N PHE A 716 -16.88 11.45 18.22
CA PHE A 716 -17.14 10.56 17.10
C PHE A 716 -17.59 9.20 17.63
N GLY A 717 -18.29 8.43 16.79
CA GLY A 717 -18.77 7.10 17.20
C GLY A 717 -19.61 6.43 16.12
N ALA A 718 -19.75 5.12 16.25
CA ALA A 718 -20.54 4.31 15.35
C ALA A 718 -21.19 3.13 16.07
N ALA A 719 -22.29 2.66 15.50
CA ALA A 719 -22.93 1.40 15.85
C ALA A 719 -22.99 0.51 14.61
N GLY A 720 -22.53 -0.73 14.76
CA GLY A 720 -22.62 -1.81 13.79
C GLY A 720 -23.50 -2.94 14.34
N LEU A 721 -24.39 -3.45 13.49
CA LEU A 721 -25.24 -4.61 13.79
C LEU A 721 -25.10 -5.63 12.67
N ALA A 722 -24.99 -6.90 13.03
CA ALA A 722 -25.05 -8.00 12.07
C ALA A 722 -25.90 -9.16 12.60
N TRP A 723 -26.64 -9.77 11.69
CA TRP A 723 -27.48 -10.93 11.94
C TRP A 723 -27.18 -12.03 10.92
N ILE A 724 -26.66 -13.15 11.42
CA ILE A 724 -26.41 -14.36 10.63
C ILE A 724 -27.67 -15.22 10.71
N PHE A 725 -28.62 -14.96 9.81
CA PHE A 725 -29.95 -15.57 9.85
C PHE A 725 -29.95 -17.06 9.48
N THR A 726 -28.95 -17.55 8.75
CA THR A 726 -28.81 -18.99 8.47
C THR A 726 -28.44 -19.82 9.70
N ASN A 727 -27.99 -19.18 10.78
CA ASN A 727 -27.76 -19.86 12.06
C ASN A 727 -29.07 -20.04 12.86
N GLU A 728 -30.20 -19.52 12.38
CA GLU A 728 -31.51 -19.80 12.99
C GLU A 728 -32.02 -21.20 12.65
N ALA A 729 -32.57 -21.87 13.65
CA ALA A 729 -33.01 -23.27 13.53
C ALA A 729 -34.08 -23.46 12.44
N PHE A 730 -34.94 -22.46 12.25
CA PHE A 730 -35.94 -22.44 11.18
C PHE A 730 -35.27 -22.41 9.80
N PHE A 731 -34.34 -21.48 9.57
CA PHE A 731 -33.69 -21.33 8.26
C PHE A 731 -32.83 -22.54 7.88
N SER A 732 -32.09 -23.09 8.84
CA SER A 732 -31.23 -24.25 8.61
C SER A 732 -32.00 -25.53 8.26
N HIS A 733 -33.31 -25.58 8.55
CA HIS A 733 -34.16 -26.75 8.30
C HIS A 733 -34.89 -26.71 6.95
N TYR A 734 -35.29 -25.51 6.48
CA TYR A 734 -36.15 -25.36 5.30
C TYR A 734 -35.41 -24.93 4.02
N ILE A 735 -34.21 -24.34 4.12
CA ILE A 735 -33.53 -23.73 2.96
C ILE A 735 -32.15 -24.34 2.72
N ASN A 736 -32.12 -25.56 2.18
CA ASN A 736 -30.87 -26.32 1.95
C ASN A 736 -29.93 -25.71 0.90
N PHE A 737 -30.43 -24.85 0.00
CA PHE A 737 -29.59 -24.21 -1.02
C PHE A 737 -28.79 -23.03 -0.49
N LEU A 738 -29.15 -22.47 0.66
CA LEU A 738 -28.50 -21.31 1.28
C LEU A 738 -27.58 -21.79 2.43
N SER A 739 -26.28 -21.88 2.17
CA SER A 739 -25.28 -22.33 3.15
C SER A 739 -24.86 -21.22 4.13
N TYR A 740 -24.97 -19.96 3.73
CA TYR A 740 -24.63 -18.81 4.57
C TYR A 740 -25.49 -17.60 4.21
N GLY A 741 -25.94 -16.88 5.23
CA GLY A 741 -26.72 -15.67 5.06
C GLY A 741 -26.49 -14.73 6.22
N LYS A 742 -26.02 -13.52 5.91
CA LYS A 742 -25.83 -12.44 6.87
C LYS A 742 -26.37 -11.14 6.32
N ILE A 743 -27.12 -10.42 7.15
CA ILE A 743 -27.44 -9.00 6.92
C ILE A 743 -26.69 -8.20 7.98
N ARG A 744 -26.11 -7.07 7.57
CA ARG A 744 -25.42 -6.15 8.47
C ARG A 744 -25.71 -4.71 8.09
N GLY A 745 -25.62 -3.83 9.07
CA GLY A 745 -25.71 -2.40 8.85
C GLY A 745 -24.86 -1.63 9.84
N SER A 746 -24.39 -0.46 9.43
CA SER A 746 -23.63 0.43 10.29
C SER A 746 -24.06 1.88 10.10
N TYR A 747 -24.00 2.65 11.19
CA TYR A 747 -24.23 4.08 11.20
C TYR A 747 -23.26 4.76 12.15
N GLY A 748 -22.66 5.87 11.72
CA GLY A 748 -21.74 6.60 12.58
C GLY A 748 -21.31 7.94 12.03
N ILE A 749 -20.55 8.66 12.84
CA ILE A 749 -20.03 9.99 12.56
C ILE A 749 -18.51 9.96 12.66
N THR A 750 -17.85 10.40 11.61
CA THR A 750 -16.39 10.59 11.53
C THR A 750 -16.08 12.06 11.22
N GLY A 751 -14.91 12.53 11.61
CA GLY A 751 -14.41 13.86 11.25
C GLY A 751 -13.36 13.81 10.15
N ASN A 752 -12.99 14.97 9.60
CA ASN A 752 -11.81 15.15 8.75
C ASN A 752 -10.91 16.26 9.34
N ASP A 753 -9.63 15.97 9.55
CA ASP A 753 -8.60 16.94 9.92
C ASP A 753 -7.46 17.06 8.91
N GLN A 754 -7.60 16.53 7.70
CA GLN A 754 -6.62 16.68 6.62
C GLN A 754 -6.67 18.10 6.02
N ILE A 755 -6.30 19.08 6.83
CA ILE A 755 -6.33 20.51 6.55
C ILE A 755 -4.97 21.11 6.92
N ILE A 756 -4.72 22.34 6.46
CA ILE A 756 -3.47 23.04 6.71
C ILE A 756 -3.23 23.27 8.22
N ASP A 757 -1.99 23.10 8.66
CA ASP A 757 -1.59 23.43 10.02
C ASP A 757 -1.69 24.94 10.27
N TYR A 758 -2.00 25.33 11.50
CA TYR A 758 -2.08 26.73 11.94
C TYR A 758 -3.08 27.63 11.19
N GLY A 759 -3.97 27.09 10.35
CA GLY A 759 -4.90 27.89 9.53
C GLY A 759 -5.88 28.78 10.32
N TYR A 760 -5.99 28.60 11.64
CA TYR A 760 -6.78 29.45 12.54
C TYR A 760 -6.01 30.68 13.05
N LEU A 761 -4.67 30.68 12.99
CA LEU A 761 -3.82 31.76 13.49
C LEU A 761 -3.74 32.92 12.49
N SER A 762 -3.50 34.12 13.01
CA SER A 762 -3.01 35.21 12.17
C SER A 762 -1.52 35.04 11.95
N THR A 763 -1.10 34.87 10.70
CA THR A 763 0.30 34.65 10.31
C THR A 763 0.85 35.87 9.58
N TRP A 764 2.17 35.99 9.59
CA TRP A 764 2.92 37.00 8.84
C TRP A 764 3.93 36.30 7.95
N SER A 765 4.06 36.77 6.72
CA SER A 765 5.02 36.27 5.74
C SER A 765 6.09 37.33 5.46
N SER A 766 7.33 36.89 5.28
CA SER A 766 8.38 37.78 4.79
C SER A 766 8.20 38.04 3.28
N THR A 767 8.56 39.24 2.84
CA THR A 767 8.54 39.64 1.43
C THR A 767 9.89 40.22 1.02
N LEU A 768 9.97 40.76 -0.20
CA LEU A 768 11.15 41.43 -0.73
C LEU A 768 11.68 42.47 0.27
N ALA A 769 13.00 42.53 0.36
CA ALA A 769 13.64 43.50 1.23
C ALA A 769 13.32 44.92 0.74
N TYR A 770 12.96 45.81 1.67
CA TYR A 770 12.73 47.23 1.40
C TYR A 770 13.79 48.03 2.14
N GLN A 771 14.51 48.91 1.44
CA GLN A 771 15.66 49.67 1.98
C GLN A 771 16.73 48.78 2.67
N GLY A 772 16.93 47.56 2.17
CA GLY A 772 17.91 46.62 2.72
C GLY A 772 17.45 45.85 3.97
N GLY A 773 16.25 46.11 4.49
CA GLY A 773 15.64 45.37 5.60
C GLY A 773 14.63 44.31 5.15
N VAL A 774 14.47 43.23 5.92
CA VAL A 774 13.41 42.24 5.68
C VAL A 774 12.06 42.87 5.97
N SER A 775 11.16 42.87 4.99
CA SER A 775 9.79 43.32 5.16
C SER A 775 8.87 42.14 5.45
N VAL A 776 7.80 42.38 6.23
CA VAL A 776 6.77 41.39 6.52
C VAL A 776 5.39 41.96 6.22
N TYR A 777 4.46 41.09 5.84
CA TYR A 777 3.06 41.44 5.64
C TYR A 777 2.14 40.38 6.26
N PRO A 778 0.92 40.73 6.68
CA PRO A 778 -0.06 39.76 7.15
C PRO A 778 -0.41 38.78 6.03
N ASP A 779 -0.34 37.48 6.31
CA ASP A 779 -0.50 36.40 5.33
C ASP A 779 -1.86 35.70 5.47
N ASN A 780 -2.28 35.44 6.72
CA ASN A 780 -3.58 34.83 7.02
C ASN A 780 -4.31 35.64 8.11
N PRO A 781 -5.63 35.89 7.96
CA PRO A 781 -6.43 36.48 9.03
C PRO A 781 -6.75 35.44 10.12
N PHE A 782 -6.89 35.90 11.38
CA PHE A 782 -7.29 35.05 12.50
C PHE A 782 -8.71 34.49 12.30
N ASN A 783 -8.90 33.18 12.47
CA ASN A 783 -10.22 32.54 12.38
C ASN A 783 -10.50 31.65 13.61
N PRO A 784 -11.22 32.14 14.62
CA PRO A 784 -11.61 31.33 15.78
C PRO A 784 -12.70 30.29 15.45
N GLY A 785 -13.43 30.46 14.34
CA GLY A 785 -14.50 29.56 13.89
C GLY A 785 -14.02 28.30 13.16
N PHE A 786 -12.70 28.12 13.02
CA PHE A 786 -12.07 27.01 12.32
C PHE A 786 -12.36 25.67 13.03
N SER A 787 -13.14 24.80 12.42
CA SER A 787 -13.69 23.58 13.04
C SER A 787 -13.77 22.38 12.08
N TRP A 788 -13.97 21.19 12.63
CA TRP A 788 -13.99 19.92 11.90
C TRP A 788 -15.06 19.84 10.81
N GLU A 789 -14.72 19.28 9.65
CA GLU A 789 -15.74 18.73 8.74
C GLU A 789 -16.34 17.47 9.38
N LYS A 790 -17.65 17.26 9.19
CA LYS A 790 -18.37 16.10 9.76
C LYS A 790 -18.96 15.25 8.66
N ASN A 791 -18.63 13.96 8.68
CA ASN A 791 -19.15 12.96 7.75
C ASN A 791 -20.01 11.94 8.50
N LYS A 792 -21.32 11.91 8.18
CA LYS A 792 -22.27 10.91 8.69
C LYS A 792 -22.36 9.77 7.68
N LYS A 793 -21.97 8.57 8.09
CA LYS A 793 -21.89 7.39 7.22
C LYS A 793 -22.96 6.38 7.61
N MET A 794 -23.61 5.82 6.60
CA MET A 794 -24.58 4.73 6.72
C MET A 794 -24.27 3.65 5.70
N GLU A 795 -24.38 2.39 6.10
CA GLU A 795 -24.30 1.24 5.21
C GLU A 795 -25.34 0.18 5.59
N VAL A 796 -25.88 -0.48 4.57
CA VAL A 796 -26.59 -1.77 4.71
C VAL A 796 -25.99 -2.75 3.71
N SER A 797 -25.71 -3.96 4.17
CA SER A 797 -25.03 -5.00 3.39
C SER A 797 -25.65 -6.37 3.63
N MET A 798 -25.61 -7.20 2.59
CA MET A 798 -26.10 -8.58 2.60
C MET A 798 -25.04 -9.49 1.99
N ASP A 799 -24.68 -10.54 2.73
CA ASP A 799 -23.74 -11.57 2.32
C ASP A 799 -24.49 -12.91 2.22
N LEU A 800 -24.38 -13.58 1.08
CA LEU A 800 -24.97 -14.89 0.82
C LEU A 800 -23.94 -15.90 0.34
N GLY A 801 -24.07 -17.13 0.83
CA GLY A 801 -23.41 -18.32 0.32
C GLY A 801 -24.45 -19.32 -0.15
N LEU A 802 -24.38 -19.75 -1.42
CA LEU A 802 -25.30 -20.69 -2.03
C LEU A 802 -24.58 -21.99 -2.41
N TRP A 803 -25.31 -23.10 -2.32
CA TRP A 803 -24.89 -24.46 -2.70
C TRP A 803 -23.53 -24.84 -2.12
N HIS A 804 -23.43 -24.84 -0.78
CA HIS A 804 -22.19 -25.11 -0.06
C HIS A 804 -21.07 -24.11 -0.41
N ASP A 805 -21.42 -22.82 -0.38
CA ASP A 805 -20.53 -21.70 -0.64
C ASP A 805 -19.82 -21.76 -2.01
N ARG A 806 -20.46 -22.42 -2.99
CA ARG A 806 -20.03 -22.40 -4.39
C ARG A 806 -20.26 -21.04 -5.05
N ILE A 807 -21.30 -20.34 -4.63
CA ILE A 807 -21.53 -18.95 -4.99
C ILE A 807 -21.51 -18.14 -3.71
N LEU A 808 -20.60 -17.17 -3.64
CA LEU A 808 -20.60 -16.14 -2.60
C LEU A 808 -20.96 -14.82 -3.26
N LEU A 809 -22.02 -14.18 -2.77
CA LEU A 809 -22.49 -12.88 -3.23
C LEU A 809 -22.52 -11.93 -2.04
N SER A 810 -21.82 -10.81 -2.15
CA SER A 810 -21.90 -9.69 -1.21
C SER A 810 -22.45 -8.48 -1.96
N THR A 811 -23.50 -7.87 -1.42
CA THR A 811 -24.10 -6.62 -1.93
C THR A 811 -24.14 -5.59 -0.82
N ALA A 812 -23.68 -4.37 -1.10
CA ALA A 812 -23.68 -3.27 -0.14
C ALA A 812 -24.25 -1.99 -0.76
N PHE A 813 -25.05 -1.28 0.02
CA PHE A 813 -25.47 0.08 -0.27
C PHE A 813 -24.89 1.03 0.78
N PHE A 814 -24.19 2.07 0.34
CA PHE A 814 -23.60 3.07 1.23
C PHE A 814 -24.16 4.46 0.97
N LYS A 815 -24.15 5.30 2.01
CA LYS A 815 -24.45 6.73 1.94
C LYS A 815 -23.62 7.50 2.97
N ASN A 816 -22.79 8.43 2.49
CA ASN A 816 -21.96 9.33 3.27
C ASN A 816 -22.45 10.76 3.06
N ASN A 817 -22.80 11.44 4.14
CA ASN A 817 -23.25 12.82 4.15
C ASN A 817 -22.18 13.69 4.81
N SER A 818 -21.44 14.44 4.01
CA SER A 818 -20.35 15.31 4.46
C SER A 818 -20.80 16.76 4.53
N SER A 819 -20.72 17.34 5.72
CA SER A 819 -21.20 18.69 6.02
C SER A 819 -20.13 19.53 6.71
N ASN A 820 -20.39 20.82 6.89
CA ASN A 820 -19.48 21.77 7.53
C ASN A 820 -18.14 21.90 6.78
N GLN A 821 -18.23 21.94 5.46
CA GLN A 821 -17.10 21.94 4.52
C GLN A 821 -16.16 23.12 4.79
N LEU A 822 -14.86 22.85 4.90
CA LEU A 822 -13.84 23.89 5.07
C LEU A 822 -13.42 24.37 3.69
N VAL A 823 -13.76 25.62 3.34
CA VAL A 823 -13.48 26.18 2.03
C VAL A 823 -12.88 27.58 2.12
N SER A 824 -12.18 28.00 1.06
CA SER A 824 -11.60 29.35 0.94
C SER A 824 -12.69 30.37 0.59
N TYR A 825 -13.14 31.13 1.58
CA TYR A 825 -14.13 32.17 1.38
C TYR A 825 -13.46 33.46 0.91
N ARG A 826 -13.71 33.87 -0.33
CA ARG A 826 -13.14 35.11 -0.90
C ARG A 826 -13.65 36.33 -0.13
N LEU A 827 -12.73 37.20 0.28
CA LEU A 827 -13.05 38.43 0.98
C LEU A 827 -13.04 39.63 0.01
N PRO A 828 -13.82 40.70 0.29
CA PRO A 828 -13.70 41.96 -0.42
C PRO A 828 -12.29 42.54 -0.27
N SER A 829 -11.75 43.15 -1.33
CA SER A 829 -10.38 43.68 -1.31
C SER A 829 -10.13 44.74 -0.22
N GLN A 830 -11.18 45.41 0.27
CA GLN A 830 -11.11 46.39 1.35
C GLN A 830 -10.64 45.78 2.69
N THR A 831 -10.75 44.46 2.89
CA THR A 831 -10.28 43.82 4.13
C THR A 831 -8.76 43.67 4.18
N GLY A 832 -8.04 43.95 3.08
CA GLY A 832 -6.60 43.72 2.96
C GLY A 832 -6.20 42.25 2.80
N PHE A 833 -7.17 41.34 2.67
CA PHE A 833 -6.97 39.91 2.47
C PHE A 833 -7.79 39.44 1.26
N SER A 834 -7.29 38.44 0.53
CA SER A 834 -8.00 37.88 -0.64
C SER A 834 -9.04 36.82 -0.25
N SER A 835 -8.82 36.11 0.86
CA SER A 835 -9.72 35.07 1.35
C SER A 835 -9.51 34.74 2.83
N ILE A 836 -10.44 33.99 3.41
CA ILE A 836 -10.31 33.34 4.71
C ILE A 836 -10.87 31.92 4.60
N THR A 837 -10.17 30.93 5.16
CA THR A 837 -10.71 29.57 5.22
C THR A 837 -11.82 29.51 6.26
N LYS A 838 -13.04 29.14 5.86
CA LYS A 838 -14.23 29.13 6.72
C LYS A 838 -15.02 27.84 6.54
N ASN A 839 -15.62 27.36 7.63
CA ASN A 839 -16.62 26.30 7.54
C ASN A 839 -17.92 26.85 6.93
N LEU A 840 -18.33 26.31 5.78
CA LEU A 840 -19.60 26.61 5.14
C LEU A 840 -20.57 25.42 5.27
N PRO A 841 -21.89 25.67 5.39
CA PRO A 841 -22.91 24.63 5.51
C PRO A 841 -23.23 23.96 4.16
N ALA A 842 -22.21 23.66 3.36
CA ALA A 842 -22.36 22.84 2.16
C ALA A 842 -22.50 21.36 2.55
N LEU A 843 -23.41 20.64 1.87
CA LEU A 843 -23.68 19.22 2.07
C LEU A 843 -23.35 18.44 0.80
N ILE A 844 -22.34 17.60 0.89
CA ILE A 844 -21.97 16.64 -0.15
C ILE A 844 -22.51 15.27 0.24
N VAL A 845 -23.15 14.58 -0.70
CA VAL A 845 -23.62 13.21 -0.51
C VAL A 845 -22.92 12.28 -1.51
N ASN A 846 -22.17 11.31 -0.97
CA ASN A 846 -21.69 10.17 -1.73
C ASN A 846 -22.58 8.96 -1.43
N LYS A 847 -23.17 8.33 -2.44
CA LYS A 847 -23.96 7.11 -2.28
C LYS A 847 -23.69 6.15 -3.42
N GLY A 848 -23.93 4.86 -3.22
CA GLY A 848 -23.72 3.89 -4.30
C GLY A 848 -23.96 2.46 -3.90
N TRP A 849 -23.89 1.60 -4.91
CA TRP A 849 -23.98 0.14 -4.78
C TRP A 849 -22.63 -0.50 -5.04
N GLU A 850 -22.30 -1.50 -4.23
CA GLU A 850 -21.12 -2.34 -4.37
C GLU A 850 -21.55 -3.80 -4.45
N PHE A 851 -21.00 -4.54 -5.41
CA PHE A 851 -21.25 -5.96 -5.60
C PHE A 851 -19.92 -6.71 -5.63
N GLU A 852 -19.86 -7.87 -4.98
CA GLU A 852 -18.75 -8.81 -5.05
C GLU A 852 -19.33 -10.22 -5.26
N LEU A 853 -18.85 -10.89 -6.30
CA LEU A 853 -19.26 -12.24 -6.67
C LEU A 853 -18.03 -13.15 -6.70
N THR A 854 -18.12 -14.28 -6.02
CA THR A 854 -17.16 -15.38 -6.18
C THR A 854 -17.91 -16.64 -6.60
N LEU A 855 -17.45 -17.26 -7.68
CA LEU A 855 -17.95 -18.52 -8.20
C LEU A 855 -16.85 -19.58 -8.11
N LYS A 856 -17.09 -20.66 -7.38
CA LYS A 856 -16.27 -21.88 -7.39
C LYS A 856 -16.81 -22.81 -8.47
N VAL A 857 -16.43 -22.56 -9.72
CA VAL A 857 -16.97 -23.28 -10.89
C VAL A 857 -16.58 -24.76 -10.84
N ILE A 858 -15.29 -25.03 -10.59
CA ILE A 858 -14.76 -26.38 -10.43
C ILE A 858 -13.92 -26.42 -9.16
N ASN A 859 -14.17 -27.40 -8.30
CA ASN A 859 -13.36 -27.62 -7.10
C ASN A 859 -13.07 -29.11 -6.92
N THR A 860 -12.09 -29.61 -7.67
CA THR A 860 -11.62 -31.00 -7.59
C THR A 860 -10.16 -31.03 -7.16
N LYS A 861 -9.64 -32.22 -6.84
CA LYS A 861 -8.23 -32.39 -6.41
C LYS A 861 -7.21 -32.00 -7.49
N GLN A 862 -7.54 -32.17 -8.77
CA GLN A 862 -6.62 -31.91 -9.88
C GLN A 862 -6.90 -30.58 -10.59
N LEU A 863 -8.14 -30.13 -10.57
CA LEU A 863 -8.60 -28.94 -11.25
C LEU A 863 -9.43 -28.09 -10.29
N ARG A 864 -8.98 -26.86 -10.04
CA ARG A 864 -9.78 -25.82 -9.38
C ARG A 864 -9.93 -24.65 -10.33
N TRP A 865 -11.14 -24.13 -10.45
CA TRP A 865 -11.44 -22.96 -11.25
C TRP A 865 -12.39 -22.04 -10.50
N ASN A 866 -11.89 -20.85 -10.19
CA ASN A 866 -12.62 -19.82 -9.47
C ASN A 866 -12.76 -18.58 -10.36
N ILE A 867 -13.95 -17.98 -10.37
CA ILE A 867 -14.20 -16.68 -10.98
C ILE A 867 -14.52 -15.70 -9.86
N GLN A 868 -13.95 -14.51 -9.93
CA GLN A 868 -14.17 -13.44 -8.96
C GLN A 868 -14.53 -12.18 -9.73
N SER A 869 -15.55 -11.45 -9.31
CA SER A 869 -15.93 -10.19 -9.92
C SER A 869 -16.34 -9.19 -8.86
N ASN A 870 -16.06 -7.92 -9.12
CA ASN A 870 -16.63 -6.83 -8.35
C ASN A 870 -17.11 -5.69 -9.26
N LEU A 871 -18.06 -4.92 -8.75
CA LEU A 871 -18.65 -3.77 -9.42
C LEU A 871 -18.99 -2.70 -8.39
N THR A 872 -18.70 -1.45 -8.73
CA THR A 872 -19.10 -0.27 -7.96
C THR A 872 -19.85 0.70 -8.86
N VAL A 873 -21.01 1.16 -8.40
CA VAL A 873 -21.83 2.19 -9.07
C VAL A 873 -21.96 3.38 -8.11
N PRO A 874 -21.05 4.37 -8.19
CA PRO A 874 -21.03 5.50 -7.28
C PRO A 874 -21.89 6.67 -7.78
N SER A 875 -22.26 7.55 -6.85
CA SER A 875 -22.86 8.86 -7.13
C SER A 875 -22.33 9.87 -6.13
N ASN A 876 -21.80 10.98 -6.65
CA ASN A 876 -21.40 12.16 -5.87
C ASN A 876 -22.33 13.32 -6.22
N THR A 877 -22.82 14.05 -5.21
CA THR A 877 -23.76 15.14 -5.42
C THR A 877 -23.59 16.23 -4.36
N LEU A 878 -23.54 17.50 -4.79
CA LEU A 878 -23.73 18.66 -3.91
C LEU A 878 -25.23 18.86 -3.68
N VAL A 879 -25.71 18.51 -2.49
CA VAL A 879 -27.15 18.51 -2.16
C VAL A 879 -27.62 19.87 -1.67
N SER A 880 -26.79 20.59 -0.90
CA SER A 880 -27.10 21.95 -0.47
C SER A 880 -25.83 22.77 -0.33
N PHE A 881 -25.90 24.06 -0.66
CA PHE A 881 -24.87 25.05 -0.36
C PHE A 881 -25.59 26.39 -0.23
N PRO A 882 -25.95 26.80 1.00
CA PRO A 882 -26.60 28.09 1.23
C PRO A 882 -25.83 29.25 0.63
N SER A 883 -26.53 30.14 -0.07
CA SER A 883 -25.97 31.33 -0.74
C SER A 883 -24.93 31.03 -1.84
N LEU A 884 -25.00 29.84 -2.47
CA LEU A 884 -24.09 29.46 -3.56
C LEU A 884 -24.09 30.49 -4.70
N GLU A 885 -25.26 30.96 -5.14
CA GLU A 885 -25.42 31.91 -6.26
C GLU A 885 -24.66 33.23 -6.05
N THR A 886 -24.59 33.70 -4.80
CA THR A 886 -23.87 34.91 -4.42
C THR A 886 -22.45 34.64 -3.94
N SER A 887 -22.02 33.37 -3.93
CA SER A 887 -20.71 32.96 -3.43
C SER A 887 -19.65 32.96 -4.55
N PRO A 888 -18.36 32.99 -4.20
CA PRO A 888 -17.27 32.81 -5.17
C PRO A 888 -17.29 31.47 -5.92
N TYR A 889 -18.12 30.51 -5.49
CA TYR A 889 -18.22 29.17 -6.05
C TYR A 889 -19.39 28.99 -7.02
N ALA A 890 -20.18 30.03 -7.29
CA ALA A 890 -21.35 29.96 -8.18
C ALA A 890 -21.02 29.42 -9.58
N SER A 891 -19.83 29.73 -10.10
CA SER A 891 -19.34 29.26 -11.41
C SER A 891 -18.72 27.85 -11.37
N THR A 892 -18.37 27.36 -10.18
CA THR A 892 -17.69 26.06 -9.98
C THR A 892 -18.65 24.94 -9.61
N TYR A 893 -19.67 25.24 -8.81
CA TYR A 893 -20.61 24.24 -8.27
C TYR A 893 -22.06 24.56 -8.61
N GLN A 894 -22.88 23.52 -8.72
CA GLN A 894 -24.32 23.62 -8.92
C GLN A 894 -25.04 22.61 -8.02
N ILE A 895 -26.13 23.04 -7.39
CA ILE A 895 -26.96 22.16 -6.56
C ILE A 895 -27.57 21.03 -7.40
N GLY A 896 -27.53 19.82 -6.86
CA GLY A 896 -28.03 18.61 -7.52
C GLY A 896 -27.07 17.98 -8.53
N LYS A 897 -25.88 18.57 -8.75
CA LYS A 897 -24.83 18.05 -9.64
C LYS A 897 -23.65 17.49 -8.85
N SER A 898 -22.76 16.75 -9.53
CA SER A 898 -21.51 16.27 -8.93
C SER A 898 -20.58 17.44 -8.60
N ILE A 899 -19.76 17.30 -7.56
CA ILE A 899 -18.70 18.29 -7.28
C ILE A 899 -17.55 18.23 -8.31
N ASN A 900 -17.47 17.17 -9.11
CA ASN A 900 -16.61 17.10 -10.29
C ASN A 900 -17.41 17.27 -11.58
N MET A 901 -18.41 18.16 -11.56
CA MET A 901 -19.13 18.54 -12.76
C MET A 901 -18.22 19.28 -13.73
N ILE A 902 -18.58 19.23 -15.01
CA ILE A 902 -17.96 20.00 -16.06
C ILE A 902 -18.96 21.09 -16.44
N ASN A 903 -18.59 22.34 -16.16
CA ASN A 903 -19.37 23.54 -16.47
C ASN A 903 -18.58 24.40 -17.44
N GLN A 904 -18.90 24.31 -18.72
CA GLN A 904 -18.12 24.86 -19.83
C GLN A 904 -19.04 25.17 -21.02
N LEU A 905 -18.50 25.78 -22.08
CA LEU A 905 -19.22 25.98 -23.34
C LEU A 905 -19.66 24.64 -23.94
N LYS A 906 -20.85 24.59 -24.52
CA LYS A 906 -21.30 23.41 -25.26
C LYS A 906 -20.91 23.54 -26.73
N TYR A 907 -19.92 22.75 -27.13
CA TYR A 907 -19.47 22.61 -28.52
C TYR A 907 -20.56 21.97 -29.38
N THR A 908 -20.90 22.61 -30.50
CA THR A 908 -21.98 22.19 -31.42
C THR A 908 -21.47 21.58 -32.73
N GLY A 909 -20.16 21.56 -32.96
CA GLY A 909 -19.54 21.05 -34.18
C GLY A 909 -18.77 22.12 -34.94
N VAL A 910 -18.35 21.77 -36.16
CA VAL A 910 -17.72 22.69 -37.12
C VAL A 910 -18.81 23.21 -38.05
N ASP A 911 -18.86 24.52 -38.28
CA ASP A 911 -19.75 25.12 -39.27
C ASP A 911 -19.34 24.68 -40.70
N PRO A 912 -20.21 23.96 -41.45
CA PRO A 912 -19.88 23.50 -42.79
C PRO A 912 -19.60 24.62 -43.81
N LYS A 913 -20.04 25.85 -43.54
CA LYS A 913 -19.80 26.99 -44.45
C LYS A 913 -18.46 27.65 -44.21
N THR A 914 -18.10 27.89 -42.95
CA THR A 914 -16.91 28.67 -42.56
C THR A 914 -15.72 27.81 -42.14
N GLY A 915 -15.97 26.55 -41.78
CA GLY A 915 -14.97 25.61 -41.30
C GLY A 915 -14.47 25.91 -39.88
N LEU A 916 -15.21 26.69 -39.09
CA LEU A 916 -14.84 27.13 -37.75
C LEU A 916 -15.61 26.34 -36.68
N TYR A 917 -15.02 26.14 -35.50
CA TYR A 917 -15.78 25.61 -34.37
C TYR A 917 -16.94 26.53 -33.99
N THR A 918 -18.05 25.91 -33.57
CA THR A 918 -19.26 26.59 -33.11
C THR A 918 -19.64 26.14 -31.71
N PHE A 919 -20.28 27.05 -30.99
CA PHE A 919 -20.72 26.85 -29.61
C PHE A 919 -22.16 27.32 -29.47
N GLU A 920 -22.89 26.70 -28.54
CA GLU A 920 -24.23 27.13 -28.18
C GLU A 920 -24.17 28.46 -27.42
N ASP A 921 -24.75 29.51 -28.00
CA ASP A 921 -25.08 30.76 -27.32
C ASP A 921 -26.31 30.52 -26.43
N LEU A 922 -26.09 30.45 -25.12
CA LEU A 922 -27.12 30.07 -24.16
C LEU A 922 -28.05 31.25 -23.85
N ASN A 923 -27.49 32.45 -23.80
CA ASN A 923 -28.20 33.66 -23.39
C ASN A 923 -28.81 34.43 -24.58
N LYS A 924 -28.44 34.08 -25.83
CA LYS A 924 -28.90 34.65 -27.11
C LYS A 924 -28.50 36.11 -27.34
N ASP A 925 -27.37 36.55 -26.81
CA ASP A 925 -26.82 37.90 -27.02
C ASP A 925 -25.82 37.99 -28.20
N ASN A 926 -25.58 36.87 -28.90
CA ASN A 926 -24.61 36.69 -29.98
C ASN A 926 -23.14 36.85 -29.55
N ILE A 927 -22.84 36.72 -28.25
CA ILE A 927 -21.49 36.75 -27.69
C ILE A 927 -21.23 35.43 -26.98
N ILE A 928 -20.25 34.66 -27.47
CA ILE A 928 -19.84 33.42 -26.80
C ILE A 928 -18.84 33.76 -25.69
N ASP A 929 -19.27 33.70 -24.44
CA ASP A 929 -18.41 33.96 -23.28
C ASP A 929 -18.70 33.04 -22.07
N TYR A 930 -18.15 33.38 -20.90
CA TYR A 930 -18.34 32.58 -19.68
C TYR A 930 -19.79 32.53 -19.17
N LYS A 931 -20.67 33.43 -19.64
CA LYS A 931 -22.11 33.42 -19.32
C LYS A 931 -22.85 32.32 -20.04
N ASP A 932 -22.27 31.73 -21.09
CA ASP A 932 -22.82 30.58 -21.81
C ASP A 932 -22.39 29.23 -21.25
N TYR A 933 -21.63 29.24 -20.15
CA TYR A 933 -21.21 28.00 -19.50
C TYR A 933 -22.42 27.27 -18.95
N GLN A 934 -22.49 25.99 -19.28
CA GLN A 934 -23.57 25.11 -18.84
C GLN A 934 -23.02 23.75 -18.41
N TYR A 935 -23.83 23.04 -17.64
CA TYR A 935 -23.53 21.68 -17.22
C TYR A 935 -23.53 20.73 -18.42
N ILE A 936 -22.36 20.18 -18.76
CA ILE A 936 -22.19 19.25 -19.89
C ILE A 936 -21.87 17.81 -19.46
N GLY A 937 -21.55 17.57 -18.19
CA GLY A 937 -21.23 16.23 -17.69
C GLY A 937 -20.44 16.21 -16.38
N ARG A 938 -19.77 15.10 -16.09
CA ARG A 938 -18.91 14.91 -14.90
C ARG A 938 -17.74 13.98 -15.21
N THR A 939 -16.65 14.12 -14.47
CA THR A 939 -15.45 13.27 -14.62
C THR A 939 -15.41 12.07 -13.66
N ASN A 940 -16.31 11.99 -12.67
CA ASN A 940 -16.43 10.79 -11.86
C ASN A 940 -16.89 9.60 -12.74
N PRO A 941 -16.36 8.39 -12.53
CA PRO A 941 -16.83 7.21 -13.24
C PRO A 941 -18.30 6.92 -12.93
N ASP A 942 -19.06 6.49 -13.94
CA ASP A 942 -20.43 6.02 -13.76
C ASP A 942 -20.46 4.65 -13.10
N TYR A 943 -19.50 3.79 -13.46
CA TYR A 943 -19.22 2.54 -12.77
C TYR A 943 -17.79 2.06 -13.06
N TYR A 944 -17.27 1.22 -12.17
CA TYR A 944 -15.96 0.58 -12.31
C TYR A 944 -15.90 -0.74 -11.54
N GLY A 945 -15.00 -1.63 -11.93
CA GLY A 945 -14.86 -2.93 -11.31
C GLY A 945 -13.84 -3.82 -12.00
N SER A 946 -13.89 -5.11 -11.67
CA SER A 946 -13.04 -6.12 -12.30
C SER A 946 -13.73 -7.48 -12.41
N ILE A 947 -13.18 -8.31 -13.30
CA ILE A 947 -13.49 -9.73 -13.43
C ILE A 947 -12.16 -10.48 -13.51
N GLY A 948 -11.98 -11.44 -12.62
CA GLY A 948 -10.81 -12.30 -12.55
C GLY A 948 -11.18 -13.78 -12.64
N SER A 949 -10.24 -14.56 -13.16
CA SER A 949 -10.33 -16.01 -13.26
C SER A 949 -9.03 -16.63 -12.74
N GLU A 950 -9.16 -17.58 -11.83
CA GLU A 950 -8.06 -18.37 -11.27
C GLU A 950 -8.27 -19.84 -11.62
N LEU A 951 -7.35 -20.40 -12.40
CA LEU A 951 -7.34 -21.79 -12.82
C LEU A 951 -6.11 -22.48 -12.25
N VAL A 952 -6.31 -23.50 -11.43
CA VAL A 952 -5.26 -24.37 -10.91
C VAL A 952 -5.44 -25.75 -11.52
N TYR A 953 -4.47 -26.18 -12.32
CA TYR A 953 -4.39 -27.53 -12.85
C TYR A 953 -3.13 -28.22 -12.36
N ARG A 954 -3.30 -29.12 -11.39
CA ARG A 954 -2.23 -29.82 -10.67
C ARG A 954 -1.22 -28.83 -10.06
N ARG A 955 -0.07 -28.66 -10.71
CA ARG A 955 1.04 -27.78 -10.28
C ARG A 955 1.09 -26.45 -11.05
N PHE A 956 0.27 -26.31 -12.08
CA PHE A 956 0.11 -25.07 -12.83
C PHE A 956 -0.98 -24.22 -12.22
N GLN A 957 -0.73 -22.93 -12.12
CA GLN A 957 -1.70 -21.94 -11.68
C GLN A 957 -1.67 -20.75 -12.64
N LEU A 958 -2.81 -20.48 -13.27
CA LEU A 958 -3.06 -19.37 -14.18
C LEU A 958 -4.05 -18.41 -13.52
N ASN A 959 -3.69 -17.13 -13.49
CA ASN A 959 -4.52 -16.04 -13.01
C ASN A 959 -4.66 -15.01 -14.11
N ILE A 960 -5.89 -14.57 -14.36
CA ILE A 960 -6.22 -13.53 -15.35
C ILE A 960 -7.14 -12.53 -14.66
N MET A 961 -6.93 -11.23 -14.87
CA MET A 961 -7.79 -10.18 -14.34
C MET A 961 -8.00 -9.05 -15.35
N PHE A 962 -9.25 -8.77 -15.66
CA PHE A 962 -9.69 -7.61 -16.42
C PHE A 962 -10.24 -6.55 -15.48
N SER A 963 -9.79 -5.30 -15.62
CA SER A 963 -10.43 -4.14 -15.01
C SER A 963 -11.24 -3.39 -16.06
N PHE A 964 -12.35 -2.75 -15.63
CA PHE A 964 -13.18 -1.96 -16.52
C PHE A 964 -13.67 -0.69 -15.82
N ARG A 965 -13.92 0.34 -16.63
CA ARG A 965 -14.35 1.65 -16.16
C ARG A 965 -15.18 2.34 -17.23
N LYS A 966 -16.36 2.85 -16.84
CA LYS A 966 -17.17 3.75 -17.67
C LYS A 966 -17.01 5.17 -17.16
N GLN A 967 -16.47 6.07 -17.97
CA GLN A 967 -16.21 7.45 -17.57
C GLN A 967 -16.06 8.39 -18.77
N LEU A 968 -16.31 9.67 -18.53
CA LEU A 968 -15.94 10.77 -19.41
C LEU A 968 -14.56 11.29 -18.97
N GLY A 969 -13.69 11.60 -19.94
CA GLY A 969 -12.32 12.06 -19.66
C GLY A 969 -11.88 13.19 -20.59
N ARG A 970 -10.84 13.93 -20.18
CA ARG A 970 -10.21 14.94 -21.05
C ARG A 970 -9.53 14.22 -22.21
N ASN A 971 -9.86 14.57 -23.44
CA ASN A 971 -9.34 13.91 -24.64
C ASN A 971 -7.95 14.46 -25.04
N THR A 972 -7.37 13.91 -26.11
CA THR A 972 -6.05 14.35 -26.61
C THR A 972 -6.03 15.84 -26.96
N GLN A 973 -7.12 16.36 -27.54
CA GLN A 973 -7.25 17.75 -27.94
C GLN A 973 -7.16 18.70 -26.75
N ALA A 974 -7.63 18.26 -25.59
CA ALA A 974 -7.47 19.00 -24.34
C ALA A 974 -6.02 19.25 -23.96
N SER A 975 -5.13 18.29 -24.21
CA SER A 975 -3.70 18.51 -23.99
C SER A 975 -3.16 19.50 -25.02
N ILE A 976 -3.45 19.29 -26.30
CA ILE A 976 -2.92 20.09 -27.41
C ILE A 976 -3.30 21.58 -27.28
N TYR A 977 -4.58 21.86 -27.04
CA TYR A 977 -5.12 23.22 -27.00
C TYR A 977 -4.75 23.94 -25.69
N SER A 978 -4.62 23.23 -24.57
CA SER A 978 -4.19 23.85 -23.30
C SER A 978 -2.75 24.40 -23.34
N TYR A 979 -1.90 23.91 -24.23
CA TYR A 979 -0.54 24.41 -24.45
C TYR A 979 -0.42 25.31 -25.70
N ASN A 980 -1.53 25.71 -26.31
CA ASN A 980 -1.57 26.52 -27.53
C ASN A 980 -0.88 25.86 -28.74
N TYR A 981 -0.85 24.53 -28.81
CA TYR A 981 -0.25 23.79 -29.93
C TYR A 981 -1.28 23.51 -31.03
N TYR A 982 -1.99 24.54 -31.47
CA TYR A 982 -3.09 24.42 -32.44
C TYR A 982 -2.66 23.77 -33.77
N PRO A 983 -3.52 22.94 -34.39
CA PRO A 983 -3.24 22.35 -35.71
C PRO A 983 -2.99 23.40 -36.79
N GLY A 984 -1.85 23.28 -37.47
CA GLY A 984 -1.38 24.25 -38.48
C GLY A 984 -0.23 25.13 -38.00
N LEU A 985 -0.01 25.28 -36.69
CA LEU A 985 1.22 25.87 -36.13
C LEU A 985 2.42 24.90 -36.29
N MET A 986 3.63 25.35 -35.95
CA MET A 986 4.88 24.57 -36.08
C MET A 986 5.01 23.48 -34.98
N TYR A 987 3.96 22.67 -34.83
CA TYR A 987 3.85 21.54 -33.91
C TYR A 987 3.24 20.35 -34.64
N ASN A 988 3.83 19.18 -34.44
CA ASN A 988 3.29 17.93 -34.93
C ASN A 988 2.00 17.55 -34.18
N GLN A 989 1.09 16.89 -34.88
CA GLN A 989 -0.24 16.56 -34.39
C GLN A 989 -0.49 15.05 -34.50
N PRO A 990 -1.42 14.50 -33.70
CA PRO A 990 -1.98 13.17 -33.99
C PRO A 990 -2.68 13.20 -35.36
N THR A 991 -2.57 12.11 -36.12
CA THR A 991 -3.23 11.96 -37.44
C THR A 991 -4.75 12.10 -37.40
N ALA A 992 -5.38 12.02 -36.22
CA ALA A 992 -6.82 12.23 -36.05
C ALA A 992 -7.30 13.60 -36.56
N VAL A 993 -6.46 14.64 -36.50
CA VAL A 993 -6.85 15.99 -36.96
C VAL A 993 -7.03 16.10 -38.48
N PHE A 994 -6.76 15.04 -39.25
CA PHE A 994 -7.07 15.02 -40.69
C PHE A 994 -8.57 14.95 -41.00
N ASP A 995 -9.42 14.60 -40.03
CA ASP A 995 -10.88 14.73 -40.12
C ASP A 995 -11.33 16.19 -39.90
N ARG A 996 -10.75 17.08 -40.71
CA ARG A 996 -10.99 18.53 -40.65
C ARG A 996 -11.77 19.01 -41.86
N TRP A 997 -12.34 20.19 -41.72
CA TRP A 997 -12.98 20.91 -42.80
C TRP A 997 -11.97 21.42 -43.83
N ARG A 998 -12.23 21.23 -45.13
CA ARG A 998 -11.39 21.73 -46.23
C ARG A 998 -12.15 22.64 -47.20
N GLU A 999 -13.43 22.36 -47.44
CA GLU A 999 -14.24 23.13 -48.39
C GLU A 999 -15.69 23.30 -47.93
N SER A 1000 -16.35 24.33 -48.45
CA SER A 1000 -17.72 24.69 -48.06
C SER A 1000 -18.71 23.57 -48.38
N GLY A 1001 -19.48 23.15 -47.37
CA GLY A 1001 -20.42 22.03 -47.45
C GLY A 1001 -19.88 20.70 -46.89
N GLU A 1002 -18.60 20.60 -46.55
CA GLU A 1002 -18.03 19.41 -45.90
C GLU A 1002 -18.40 19.36 -44.41
N ASN A 1003 -18.85 18.19 -43.93
CA ASN A 1003 -18.99 17.92 -42.50
C ASN A 1003 -17.67 17.36 -41.97
N ALA A 1004 -17.14 17.97 -40.91
CA ALA A 1004 -15.88 17.56 -40.30
C ALA A 1004 -15.91 17.64 -38.78
N THR A 1005 -15.03 16.88 -38.14
CA THR A 1005 -14.86 16.89 -36.68
C THR A 1005 -14.00 18.05 -36.20
N TYR A 1006 -12.99 18.43 -36.98
CA TYR A 1006 -12.02 19.47 -36.67
C TYR A 1006 -12.18 20.70 -37.57
N GLU A 1007 -11.95 21.88 -37.00
CA GLU A 1007 -11.94 23.13 -37.77
C GLU A 1007 -10.77 23.17 -38.78
N LYS A 1008 -10.83 24.10 -39.72
CA LYS A 1008 -9.75 24.34 -40.68
C LYS A 1008 -8.44 24.67 -39.96
N PHE A 1009 -7.32 24.22 -40.51
CA PHE A 1009 -6.01 24.54 -39.96
C PHE A 1009 -5.65 26.01 -40.11
N THR A 1010 -4.87 26.54 -39.17
CA THR A 1010 -4.37 27.92 -39.18
C THR A 1010 -2.92 28.00 -38.74
N ALA A 1011 -2.15 28.89 -39.38
CA ALA A 1011 -0.76 29.19 -39.07
C ALA A 1011 -0.62 30.52 -38.29
N THR A 1012 -1.70 31.27 -38.13
CA THR A 1012 -1.69 32.65 -37.63
C THR A 1012 -2.34 32.76 -36.26
N ILE A 1013 -1.58 33.26 -35.27
CA ILE A 1013 -2.12 33.63 -33.97
C ILE A 1013 -3.11 34.79 -34.16
N GLY A 1014 -4.32 34.65 -33.63
CA GLY A 1014 -5.37 35.66 -33.74
C GLY A 1014 -6.23 35.58 -35.02
N SER A 1015 -6.02 34.58 -35.89
CA SER A 1015 -7.00 34.25 -36.93
C SER A 1015 -8.35 33.84 -36.30
N ASP A 1016 -9.42 33.81 -37.08
CA ASP A 1016 -10.73 33.39 -36.55
C ASP A 1016 -10.72 31.93 -36.10
N ALA A 1017 -10.01 31.05 -36.82
CA ALA A 1017 -9.80 29.67 -36.38
C ALA A 1017 -9.01 29.61 -35.05
N TYR A 1018 -7.98 30.44 -34.87
CA TYR A 1018 -7.26 30.49 -33.59
C TYR A 1018 -8.16 30.96 -32.43
N LYS A 1019 -8.99 31.98 -32.66
CA LYS A 1019 -9.95 32.49 -31.66
C LYS A 1019 -11.00 31.44 -31.30
N GLN A 1020 -11.58 30.77 -32.29
CA GLN A 1020 -12.55 29.69 -32.05
C GLN A 1020 -11.89 28.47 -31.39
N GLY A 1021 -10.66 28.14 -31.76
CA GLY A 1021 -9.84 27.17 -31.06
C GLY A 1021 -9.59 27.53 -29.59
N SER A 1022 -9.38 28.81 -29.29
CA SER A 1022 -9.22 29.27 -27.90
C SER A 1022 -10.50 29.06 -27.08
N LEU A 1023 -11.68 29.32 -27.67
CA LEU A 1023 -12.97 29.00 -27.05
C LEU A 1023 -13.19 27.48 -26.91
N PHE A 1024 -12.75 26.71 -27.91
CA PHE A 1024 -12.81 25.25 -27.91
C PHE A 1024 -12.05 24.66 -26.72
N ALA A 1025 -10.93 25.27 -26.32
CA ALA A 1025 -10.14 24.88 -25.14
C ALA A 1025 -10.93 24.94 -23.80
N THR A 1026 -12.03 25.70 -23.79
CA THR A 1026 -12.94 25.87 -22.64
C THR A 1026 -14.34 25.30 -22.89
N SER A 1027 -14.43 24.26 -23.74
CA SER A 1027 -15.71 23.66 -24.17
C SER A 1027 -15.82 22.15 -23.93
N SER A 1028 -17.02 21.61 -24.14
CA SER A 1028 -17.29 20.17 -24.16
C SER A 1028 -16.46 19.39 -25.17
N GLY A 1029 -15.93 20.04 -26.21
CA GLY A 1029 -15.02 19.43 -27.19
C GLY A 1029 -13.70 18.93 -26.59
N MET A 1030 -13.34 19.37 -25.38
CA MET A 1030 -12.20 18.87 -24.61
C MET A 1030 -12.42 17.49 -23.99
N TYR A 1031 -13.63 16.95 -24.05
CA TYR A 1031 -14.01 15.73 -23.36
C TYR A 1031 -14.53 14.68 -24.34
N SER A 1032 -14.19 13.41 -24.08
CA SER A 1032 -14.71 12.28 -24.85
C SER A 1032 -14.87 11.05 -23.95
N ASP A 1033 -15.55 10.02 -24.47
CA ASP A 1033 -15.70 8.75 -23.77
C ASP A 1033 -14.33 8.10 -23.50
N ALA A 1034 -13.90 8.11 -22.23
CA ALA A 1034 -12.65 7.52 -21.75
C ALA A 1034 -12.91 6.17 -21.07
N SER A 1035 -13.97 5.48 -21.50
CA SER A 1035 -14.30 4.14 -21.01
C SER A 1035 -13.36 3.08 -21.60
N PHE A 1036 -13.05 2.07 -20.80
CA PHE A 1036 -12.13 1.02 -21.21
C PHE A 1036 -12.35 -0.31 -20.49
N ILE A 1037 -11.83 -1.37 -21.10
CA ILE A 1037 -11.55 -2.67 -20.47
C ILE A 1037 -10.06 -2.95 -20.65
N ARG A 1038 -9.36 -3.28 -19.58
CA ARG A 1038 -7.91 -3.52 -19.58
C ARG A 1038 -7.60 -4.90 -19.04
N LEU A 1039 -6.75 -5.65 -19.75
CA LEU A 1039 -6.15 -6.85 -19.20
C LEU A 1039 -5.09 -6.42 -18.18
N LYS A 1040 -5.53 -6.26 -16.94
CA LYS A 1040 -4.74 -5.62 -15.89
C LYS A 1040 -3.60 -6.53 -15.45
N ASN A 1041 -3.88 -7.81 -15.19
CA ASN A 1041 -2.88 -8.78 -14.74
C ASN A 1041 -3.08 -10.15 -15.37
N VAL A 1042 -1.98 -10.80 -15.74
CA VAL A 1042 -1.91 -12.23 -16.05
C VAL A 1042 -0.73 -12.82 -15.30
N SER A 1043 -0.90 -13.97 -14.65
CA SER A 1043 0.19 -14.67 -13.99
C SER A 1043 0.06 -16.17 -14.21
N LEU A 1044 1.12 -16.79 -14.75
CA LEU A 1044 1.25 -18.24 -14.88
C LEU A 1044 2.40 -18.69 -13.99
N SER A 1045 2.16 -19.71 -13.17
CA SER A 1045 3.18 -20.26 -12.31
C SER A 1045 3.16 -21.78 -12.26
N TYR A 1046 4.33 -22.35 -11.95
CA TYR A 1046 4.54 -23.77 -11.79
C TYR A 1046 5.29 -24.04 -10.48
N THR A 1047 4.68 -24.82 -9.60
CA THR A 1047 5.29 -25.25 -8.34
C THR A 1047 6.07 -26.54 -8.56
N PHE A 1048 7.33 -26.56 -8.15
CA PHE A 1048 8.19 -27.72 -8.35
C PHE A 1048 7.72 -28.93 -7.51
N PRO A 1049 7.87 -30.16 -8.04
CA PRO A 1049 7.59 -31.38 -7.29
C PRO A 1049 8.58 -31.60 -6.14
N ASP A 1050 8.07 -32.04 -4.98
CA ASP A 1050 8.89 -32.33 -3.78
C ASP A 1050 10.06 -33.28 -4.03
N ASN A 1051 9.92 -34.26 -4.93
CA ASN A 1051 10.97 -35.24 -5.21
C ASN A 1051 12.23 -34.57 -5.77
N TYR A 1052 12.06 -33.59 -6.66
CA TYR A 1052 13.20 -32.84 -7.21
C TYR A 1052 13.77 -31.87 -6.18
N LEU A 1053 12.91 -31.20 -5.40
CA LEU A 1053 13.33 -30.26 -4.35
C LEU A 1053 14.18 -30.96 -3.27
N LYS A 1054 13.78 -32.17 -2.85
CA LYS A 1054 14.54 -32.98 -1.88
C LYS A 1054 15.93 -33.35 -2.41
N ALA A 1055 16.07 -33.66 -3.70
CA ALA A 1055 17.36 -33.99 -4.30
C ALA A 1055 18.36 -32.83 -4.22
N VAL A 1056 17.88 -31.58 -4.31
CA VAL A 1056 18.69 -30.35 -4.19
C VAL A 1056 18.62 -29.70 -2.80
N LYS A 1057 18.08 -30.41 -1.79
CA LYS A 1057 17.94 -29.95 -0.39
C LYS A 1057 17.12 -28.65 -0.23
N LEU A 1058 16.15 -28.42 -1.11
CA LEU A 1058 15.18 -27.33 -1.01
C LEU A 1058 13.88 -27.83 -0.38
N LYS A 1059 13.20 -26.95 0.37
CA LYS A 1059 11.86 -27.22 0.95
C LYS A 1059 10.72 -26.80 0.02
N GLY A 1060 10.95 -25.80 -0.82
CA GLY A 1060 9.94 -25.24 -1.71
C GLY A 1060 10.57 -24.56 -2.91
N GLY A 1061 9.88 -24.58 -4.04
CA GLY A 1061 10.31 -23.87 -5.24
C GLY A 1061 9.16 -23.60 -6.19
N LYS A 1062 9.13 -22.40 -6.77
CA LYS A 1062 8.12 -21.94 -7.72
C LYS A 1062 8.74 -21.06 -8.78
N VAL A 1063 8.46 -21.34 -10.04
CA VAL A 1063 8.77 -20.45 -11.17
C VAL A 1063 7.48 -19.79 -11.65
N PHE A 1064 7.56 -18.54 -12.07
CA PHE A 1064 6.40 -17.81 -12.57
C PHE A 1064 6.77 -16.81 -13.66
N ILE A 1065 5.79 -16.49 -14.49
CA ILE A 1065 5.77 -15.37 -15.41
C ILE A 1065 4.49 -14.58 -15.17
N GLN A 1066 4.61 -13.26 -15.15
CA GLN A 1066 3.51 -12.35 -14.92
C GLN A 1066 3.57 -11.17 -15.88
N GLY A 1067 2.41 -10.66 -16.23
CA GLY A 1067 2.24 -9.52 -17.12
C GLY A 1067 1.23 -8.54 -16.56
N GLN A 1068 1.48 -7.25 -16.76
CA GLN A 1068 0.61 -6.16 -16.33
C GLN A 1068 0.30 -5.22 -17.49
N ASN A 1069 -0.93 -4.70 -17.54
CA ASN A 1069 -1.43 -3.77 -18.56
C ASN A 1069 -1.16 -4.26 -20.01
N LEU A 1070 -1.36 -5.56 -20.28
CA LEU A 1070 -0.90 -6.19 -21.52
C LEU A 1070 -1.60 -5.65 -22.78
N PHE A 1071 -2.89 -5.31 -22.67
CA PHE A 1071 -3.65 -4.59 -23.69
C PHE A 1071 -4.86 -3.87 -23.07
N THR A 1072 -5.37 -2.86 -23.79
CA THR A 1072 -6.57 -2.08 -23.40
C THR A 1072 -7.51 -1.94 -24.59
N ILE A 1073 -8.80 -2.21 -24.37
CA ILE A 1073 -9.89 -1.99 -25.33
C ILE A 1073 -10.53 -0.64 -24.98
N THR A 1074 -10.45 0.33 -25.89
CA THR A 1074 -11.06 1.65 -25.74
C THR A 1074 -11.19 2.34 -27.10
N LYS A 1075 -12.18 3.25 -27.22
CA LYS A 1075 -12.29 4.19 -28.34
C LYS A 1075 -11.51 5.50 -28.09
N PHE A 1076 -11.00 5.68 -26.88
CA PHE A 1076 -10.24 6.86 -26.50
C PHE A 1076 -8.90 6.94 -27.25
N LEU A 1077 -8.55 8.13 -27.73
CA LEU A 1077 -7.26 8.40 -28.35
C LEU A 1077 -6.21 8.66 -27.27
N GLY A 1078 -5.19 7.80 -27.23
CA GLY A 1078 -4.20 7.76 -26.13
C GLY A 1078 -4.60 6.80 -25.01
N ASP A 1079 -4.08 7.02 -23.80
CA ASP A 1079 -4.39 6.19 -22.62
C ASP A 1079 -5.61 6.76 -21.85
N PRO A 1080 -6.69 5.97 -21.67
CA PRO A 1080 -7.94 6.44 -21.06
C PRO A 1080 -7.86 6.59 -19.53
N GLU A 1081 -6.82 6.07 -18.89
CA GLU A 1081 -6.63 6.16 -17.43
C GLU A 1081 -5.86 7.44 -17.06
N THR A 1082 -4.74 7.74 -17.74
CA THR A 1082 -3.94 8.95 -17.46
C THR A 1082 -4.49 10.22 -18.10
N GLN A 1083 -5.15 10.12 -19.27
CA GLN A 1083 -5.81 11.25 -19.94
C GLN A 1083 -4.89 12.47 -20.17
N ASN A 1084 -3.58 12.23 -20.39
CA ASN A 1084 -2.57 13.26 -20.61
C ASN A 1084 -1.64 12.85 -21.74
N LEU A 1085 -1.50 13.72 -22.76
CA LEU A 1085 -0.64 13.51 -23.92
C LEU A 1085 0.86 13.53 -23.58
N PHE A 1086 1.28 14.42 -22.69
CA PHE A 1086 2.68 14.64 -22.34
C PHE A 1086 3.13 13.79 -21.16
N GLY A 1087 2.21 12.99 -20.62
CA GLY A 1087 2.50 12.06 -19.55
C GLY A 1087 3.09 10.76 -20.05
N ILE A 1088 3.80 10.04 -19.17
CA ILE A 1088 4.21 8.67 -19.44
C ILE A 1088 3.00 7.80 -19.12
N PRO A 1089 2.36 7.14 -20.10
CA PRO A 1089 1.23 6.27 -19.82
C PRO A 1089 1.66 5.09 -18.93
N PRO A 1090 0.71 4.39 -18.28
CA PRO A 1090 1.02 3.19 -17.52
C PRO A 1090 1.74 2.19 -18.42
N LEU A 1091 2.85 1.64 -17.92
CA LEU A 1091 3.67 0.73 -18.70
C LEU A 1091 3.02 -0.65 -18.79
N LYS A 1092 3.25 -1.31 -19.92
CA LYS A 1092 3.04 -2.73 -20.12
C LYS A 1092 4.28 -3.44 -19.59
N THR A 1093 4.12 -4.27 -18.57
CA THR A 1093 5.23 -4.98 -17.92
C THR A 1093 5.11 -6.48 -18.15
N ILE A 1094 6.21 -7.16 -18.45
CA ILE A 1094 6.32 -8.63 -18.44
C ILE A 1094 7.51 -8.99 -17.56
N ALA A 1095 7.28 -9.78 -16.53
CA ALA A 1095 8.30 -10.19 -15.57
C ALA A 1095 8.27 -11.71 -15.34
N GLY A 1096 9.44 -12.31 -15.22
CA GLY A 1096 9.63 -13.70 -14.83
C GLY A 1096 10.40 -13.79 -13.51
N GLY A 1097 10.14 -14.82 -12.72
CA GLY A 1097 10.81 -14.98 -11.44
C GLY A 1097 10.82 -16.38 -10.88
N LEU A 1098 11.60 -16.52 -9.82
CA LEU A 1098 11.85 -17.75 -9.08
C LEU A 1098 11.75 -17.45 -7.58
N GLN A 1099 11.02 -18.31 -6.88
CA GLN A 1099 10.94 -18.33 -5.43
C GLN A 1099 11.45 -19.67 -4.93
N ILE A 1100 12.35 -19.63 -3.94
CA ILE A 1100 12.96 -20.81 -3.33
C ILE A 1100 12.88 -20.69 -1.81
N THR A 1101 12.64 -21.82 -1.14
CA THR A 1101 12.69 -21.95 0.32
C THR A 1101 13.67 -23.06 0.71
N LEU A 1102 14.58 -22.75 1.63
CA LEU A 1102 15.54 -23.69 2.25
C LEU A 1102 15.15 -24.07 3.67
#